data_AF-A0A6N9DKA4-F1
#
_entry.id   AF-A0A6N9DKA4-F1
#
_cell.length_a   1.000
_cell.length_b   1.000
_cell.length_c   1.000
_cell.angle_alpha   90.00
_cell.angle_beta   90.00
_cell.angle_gamma   90.00
#
_symmetry.space_group_name_H-M   'P 1'
#
loop_
_entity.id
_entity.type
_entity.pdbx_description
1 polymer ?
#
loop_
_entity_poly.entity_id
_entity_poly.type
_entity_poly.pdbx_seq_one_letter_code
_entity_poly.pdbx_strand_id
1 'polypeptide(L)'
;MPQGLAAAGFFSNVVLLPFDAELRSLVSKEFFVGAHLVDVARYVDDLRIVLKVDNRQLEMKDIEEATKIKLDELLQSDFGLSAAREKTRASEFGMQSDRPIVQQSKRMTRIQKAVSGGFDVAGGEAILEAIRGLMRSQLIHPEEHEEDTEWAFTPVADVPDDTVARFGAARWKRVYRWLRPLLEEEDSYPDDSLDDSIDDSVPTFDELEKTRSDLDNEAEVFAADLIKRWIADPSNVRLLRIAFDIWPSSSSLQEVLNLLKPLALGTGEDEGPRLVAQYCLSELFRAGATETGFVCDPDEIRLNIEGYRSTLQETAEQVIEHDASALPWYLQQQAMLFLATRGSVPHLIANTDPELRHYAALLRFLDDPSTASSATDFATFSVLARHCFAHEGAAPLIDPHITRARLARLVHVDPTFAIEVIESHRDFRWLLPPYIARDLCMTEGLSEDPHSLARLVSDGQNPFRDEMALLQFAIKVLHILRRGQRSVITPADLHIDLSYRSLSDKWAVREGDFRVLLRHRRYLTTSIYSPPDWCLDSERWRFQLGYLLRFVLTERPDFTSSVRRSSGQQTSGESYRSVGMPWKMRRYGFFHGHEAFGDRWLPITEWTTKLLIELLAWPGARTPGFEWVDDGIGAALNAIQERIDKLWRLQGASKSELLLKIEAEPPVTIAQNRPLRAAVVQTVLPQESWFQRGPEDLCPEHRRAMRRHLATALAVVRSSLRLRRTHEDGAGSIDLLIMPELSVHVHDLGILKQFAISHKAMVLAGLVYHKAREDDCQPFVNSAVWMVPEKVREGGRQIRIIEQGKHHLAHSEQGLNVRPFRNGQWLVGFPWSPESDKERLWLTASVCYDATDIGLAADLRGKSDVYVIPALNKDTTTFDQMALALHYHMFQMVIVANSGKYGGSNAYIPYRKNYERQIFHFHGQPQAAVAFVEISDVSEFLNRVETAKDVEVSTTGESKPQFKFPPAGLC
;
A
#
# COMPACT_ATOMS: atom_id res chain seq x y z
N MET A 1 6.25 19.23 26.40
CA MET A 1 5.38 18.16 25.83
C MET A 1 6.23 16.93 25.60
N PRO A 2 5.67 15.70 25.69
CA PRO A 2 6.45 14.48 25.46
C PRO A 2 7.03 14.45 24.05
N GLN A 3 8.33 14.20 23.93
CA GLN A 3 9.00 14.11 22.63
C GLN A 3 8.51 12.86 21.89
N GLY A 4 8.25 12.96 20.58
CA GLY A 4 7.83 11.84 19.74
C GLY A 4 6.31 11.72 19.46
N LEU A 5 5.45 12.48 20.15
CA LEU A 5 4.04 12.59 19.76
C LEU A 5 3.86 13.57 18.60
N ALA A 6 3.18 13.16 17.53
CA ALA A 6 2.93 14.03 16.37
C ALA A 6 2.19 15.32 16.75
N ALA A 7 1.25 15.24 17.70
CA ALA A 7 0.57 16.42 18.25
C ALA A 7 1.52 17.35 19.00
N ALA A 8 2.49 16.81 19.76
CA ALA A 8 3.49 17.62 20.45
C ALA A 8 4.41 18.35 19.46
N GLY A 9 4.84 17.67 18.38
CA GLY A 9 5.57 18.30 17.28
C GLY A 9 4.77 19.39 16.57
N PHE A 10 3.47 19.15 16.36
CA PHE A 10 2.58 20.15 15.77
C PHE A 10 2.43 21.39 16.68
N PHE A 11 2.06 21.20 17.95
CA PHE A 11 1.83 22.32 18.86
C PHE A 11 3.12 23.09 19.19
N SER A 12 4.27 22.42 19.29
CA SER A 12 5.57 23.10 19.50
C SER A 12 5.91 24.00 18.31
N ASN A 13 5.67 23.52 17.09
CA ASN A 13 5.83 24.34 15.89
C ASN A 13 4.86 25.53 15.87
N VAL A 14 3.61 25.35 16.28
CA VAL A 14 2.61 26.45 16.35
C VAL A 14 3.02 27.51 17.38
N VAL A 15 3.46 27.11 18.58
CA VAL A 15 3.85 28.03 19.65
C VAL A 15 5.07 28.87 19.25
N LEU A 16 6.02 28.28 18.53
CA LEU A 16 7.25 28.96 18.08
C LEU A 16 7.11 29.67 16.73
N LEU A 17 5.90 29.81 16.16
CA LEU A 17 5.69 30.58 14.93
C LEU A 17 6.17 32.04 15.01
N PRO A 18 5.97 32.78 16.12
CA PRO A 18 6.49 34.15 16.22
C PRO A 18 8.02 34.18 16.24
N PHE A 19 8.66 33.22 16.94
CA PHE A 19 10.12 33.03 16.92
C PHE A 19 10.63 32.76 15.50
N ASP A 20 9.97 31.88 14.74
CA ASP A 20 10.32 31.60 13.35
C ASP A 20 10.17 32.84 12.47
N ALA A 21 9.15 33.67 12.71
CA ALA A 21 8.95 34.91 11.98
C ALA A 21 10.05 35.94 12.27
N GLU A 22 10.48 36.04 13.53
CA GLU A 22 11.57 36.92 13.94
C GLU A 22 12.91 36.47 13.37
N LEU A 23 13.25 35.18 13.48
CA LEU A 23 14.44 34.60 12.85
C LEU A 23 14.47 34.83 11.34
N ARG A 24 13.34 34.65 10.64
CA ARG A 24 13.22 34.98 9.21
C ARG A 24 13.44 36.46 8.92
N SER A 25 13.02 37.34 9.82
CA SER A 25 13.23 38.78 9.67
C SER A 25 14.70 39.19 9.82
N LEU A 26 15.52 38.35 10.46
CA LEU A 26 16.96 38.54 10.66
C LEU A 26 17.79 37.96 9.51
N VAL A 27 17.20 37.21 8.58
CA VAL A 27 17.91 36.69 7.40
C VAL A 27 18.45 37.85 6.57
N SER A 28 19.71 37.72 6.14
CA SER A 28 20.52 38.76 5.47
C SER A 28 20.84 40.00 6.32
N LYS A 29 20.59 39.97 7.63
CA LYS A 29 21.02 41.02 8.58
C LYS A 29 22.18 40.52 9.44
N GLU A 30 22.83 41.46 10.11
CA GLU A 30 23.81 41.15 11.15
C GLU A 30 23.11 40.40 12.30
N PHE A 31 23.63 39.22 12.63
CA PHE A 31 23.08 38.35 13.67
C PHE A 31 23.74 38.66 15.03
N PHE A 32 25.07 38.81 15.00
CA PHE A 32 25.90 39.39 16.05
C PHE A 32 27.13 40.04 15.39
N VAL A 33 27.92 40.78 16.16
CA VAL A 33 29.04 41.59 15.64
C VAL A 33 29.97 40.75 14.76
N GLY A 34 30.03 41.09 13.47
CA GLY A 34 30.91 40.43 12.49
C GLY A 34 30.38 39.11 11.89
N ALA A 35 29.12 38.75 12.15
CA ALA A 35 28.45 37.60 11.54
C ALA A 35 27.05 37.94 11.03
N HIS A 36 26.76 37.54 9.78
CA HIS A 36 25.48 37.76 9.12
C HIS A 36 24.70 36.45 8.99
N LEU A 37 23.40 36.48 9.29
CA LEU A 37 22.54 35.31 9.13
C LEU A 37 22.23 35.09 7.64
N VAL A 38 22.64 33.97 7.07
CA VAL A 38 22.37 33.61 5.67
C VAL A 38 21.07 32.82 5.56
N ASP A 39 20.90 31.82 6.41
CA ASP A 39 19.73 30.95 6.41
C ASP A 39 19.53 30.30 7.78
N VAL A 40 18.30 29.89 8.07
CA VAL A 40 17.94 29.21 9.31
C VAL A 40 16.81 28.21 9.06
N ALA A 41 16.99 27.00 9.58
CA ALA A 41 15.99 25.95 9.53
C ALA A 41 15.74 25.39 10.94
N ARG A 42 14.48 25.35 11.35
CA ARG A 42 14.04 24.74 12.61
C ARG A 42 13.19 23.51 12.35
N TYR A 43 13.42 22.44 13.09
CA TYR A 43 12.55 21.27 13.16
C TYR A 43 12.27 20.92 14.62
N VAL A 44 11.08 21.27 15.12
CA VAL A 44 10.71 21.09 16.54
C VAL A 44 11.72 21.82 17.44
N ASP A 45 12.58 21.10 18.14
CA ASP A 45 13.62 21.61 19.04
C ASP A 45 15.01 21.74 18.38
N ASP A 46 15.22 21.15 17.21
CA ASP A 46 16.49 21.23 16.48
C ASP A 46 16.57 22.48 15.59
N LEU A 47 17.67 23.22 15.67
CA LEU A 47 17.94 24.43 14.90
C LEU A 47 19.24 24.28 14.09
N ARG A 48 19.22 24.68 12.81
CA ARG A 48 20.40 24.79 11.96
C ARG A 48 20.52 26.22 11.45
N ILE A 49 21.66 26.86 11.72
CA ILE A 49 21.93 28.25 11.37
C ILE A 49 23.13 28.28 10.41
N VAL A 50 23.00 29.03 9.31
CA VAL A 50 24.12 29.32 8.41
C VAL A 50 24.52 30.77 8.61
N LEU A 51 25.73 30.99 9.10
CA LEU A 51 26.30 32.31 9.32
C LEU A 51 27.41 32.59 8.30
N LYS A 52 27.44 33.81 7.79
CA LYS A 52 28.59 34.35 7.07
C LYS A 52 29.38 35.21 8.04
N VAL A 53 30.58 34.75 8.41
CA VAL A 53 31.47 35.47 9.32
C VAL A 53 32.49 36.25 8.49
N ASP A 54 32.52 37.57 8.65
CA ASP A 54 33.40 38.44 7.86
C ASP A 54 34.82 38.52 8.44
N ASN A 55 34.98 38.20 9.74
CA ASN A 55 36.27 38.21 10.43
C ASN A 55 36.80 36.78 10.67
N ARG A 56 37.87 36.39 9.97
CA ARG A 56 38.55 35.09 10.12
C ARG A 56 39.29 34.90 11.45
N GLN A 57 39.36 35.92 12.30
CA GLN A 57 40.02 35.85 13.62
C GLN A 57 39.10 35.43 14.76
N LEU A 58 37.79 35.29 14.53
CA LEU A 58 36.87 34.76 15.53
C LEU A 58 37.09 33.26 15.69
N GLU A 59 37.37 32.80 16.92
CA GLU A 59 37.45 31.37 17.19
C GLU A 59 36.05 30.74 17.16
N MET A 60 35.99 29.44 16.87
CA MET A 60 34.71 28.71 16.80
C MET A 60 33.92 28.78 18.12
N LYS A 61 34.61 28.75 19.27
CA LYS A 61 33.97 28.84 20.59
C LYS A 61 33.29 30.21 20.80
N ASP A 62 33.89 31.29 20.28
CA ASP A 62 33.28 32.63 20.35
C ASP A 62 32.03 32.71 19.48
N ILE A 63 32.04 32.07 18.31
CA ILE A 63 30.89 31.98 17.41
C ILE A 63 29.75 31.18 18.07
N GLU A 64 30.05 30.05 18.70
CA GLU A 64 29.07 29.21 19.42
C GLU A 64 28.42 29.97 20.57
N GLU A 65 29.22 30.63 21.42
CA GLU A 65 28.73 31.38 22.57
C GLU A 65 27.93 32.62 22.13
N ALA A 66 28.40 33.38 21.13
CA ALA A 66 27.68 34.53 20.59
C ALA A 66 26.34 34.12 19.94
N THR A 67 26.32 32.99 19.22
CA THR A 67 25.10 32.44 18.63
C THR A 67 24.11 32.04 19.72
N LYS A 68 24.57 31.36 20.78
CA LYS A 68 23.74 30.98 21.92
C LYS A 68 23.14 32.21 22.60
N ILE A 69 23.95 33.22 22.92
CA ILE A 69 23.48 34.46 23.55
C ILE A 69 22.39 35.08 22.68
N LYS A 70 22.59 35.15 21.36
CA LYS A 70 21.60 35.73 20.47
C LYS A 70 20.30 34.93 20.44
N LEU A 71 20.37 33.60 20.46
CA LEU A 71 19.20 32.74 20.54
C LEU A 71 18.48 32.87 21.88
N ASP A 72 19.23 32.96 22.99
CA ASP A 72 18.67 33.15 24.32
C ASP A 72 17.93 34.50 24.42
N GLU A 73 18.45 35.58 23.83
CA GLU A 73 17.76 36.87 23.75
C GLU A 73 16.38 36.74 23.07
N LEU A 74 16.32 36.02 21.95
CA LEU A 74 15.10 35.81 21.16
C LEU A 74 14.12 34.84 21.81
N LEU A 75 14.62 33.87 22.59
CA LEU A 75 13.80 32.82 23.21
C LEU A 75 13.31 33.22 24.61
N GLN A 76 14.11 33.95 25.39
CA GLN A 76 13.75 34.35 26.75
C GLN A 76 12.72 35.46 26.79
N SER A 77 12.75 36.40 25.83
CA SER A 77 11.85 37.55 25.80
C SER A 77 10.37 37.14 25.75
N ASP A 78 10.04 36.15 24.92
CA ASP A 78 8.66 35.79 24.59
C ASP A 78 8.25 34.37 25.00
N PHE A 79 9.20 33.45 25.26
CA PHE A 79 8.90 32.02 25.44
C PHE A 79 9.46 31.41 26.74
N GLY A 80 10.39 32.07 27.43
CA GLY A 80 11.06 31.52 28.62
C GLY A 80 11.92 30.28 28.32
N LEU A 81 12.41 30.14 27.09
CA LEU A 81 13.27 29.04 26.66
C LEU A 81 14.73 29.50 26.55
N SER A 82 15.67 28.54 26.53
CA SER A 82 17.10 28.80 26.30
C SER A 82 17.73 27.74 25.41
N ALA A 83 18.75 28.12 24.67
CA ALA A 83 19.54 27.23 23.84
C ALA A 83 20.50 26.39 24.71
N ALA A 84 20.55 25.08 24.44
CA ALA A 84 21.44 24.17 25.15
C ALA A 84 22.90 24.40 24.71
N ARG A 85 23.77 24.74 25.66
CA ARG A 85 25.19 25.04 25.41
C ARG A 85 25.92 23.86 24.77
N GLU A 86 25.74 22.67 25.34
CA GLU A 86 26.37 21.42 24.90
C GLU A 86 25.98 21.00 23.46
N LYS A 87 24.82 21.48 22.98
CA LYS A 87 24.30 21.20 21.63
C LYS A 87 24.60 22.31 20.62
N THR A 88 25.12 23.46 21.05
CA THR A 88 25.41 24.59 20.17
C THR A 88 26.84 24.44 19.64
N ARG A 89 26.99 23.73 18.51
CA ARG A 89 28.30 23.47 17.88
C ARG A 89 28.42 24.15 16.52
N ALA A 90 29.57 24.75 16.23
CA ALA A 90 29.87 25.44 14.98
C ALA A 90 30.90 24.67 14.13
N SER A 91 30.81 24.82 12.81
CA SER A 91 31.78 24.25 11.86
C SER A 91 31.92 25.14 10.63
N GLU A 92 33.13 25.19 10.05
CA GLU A 92 33.39 25.97 8.84
C GLU A 92 32.97 25.18 7.58
N PHE A 93 32.36 25.87 6.62
CA PHE A 93 31.93 25.28 5.36
C PHE A 93 32.81 25.78 4.20
N GLY A 94 33.77 24.98 3.71
CA GLY A 94 34.69 25.39 2.62
C GLY A 94 35.78 24.36 2.26
N MET A 95 36.55 24.62 1.19
CA MET A 95 37.62 23.73 0.67
C MET A 95 38.92 23.72 1.51
N GLN A 96 39.04 24.58 2.52
CA GLN A 96 40.21 24.73 3.38
C GLN A 96 39.77 24.84 4.85
N SER A 97 39.02 23.86 5.36
CA SER A 97 38.67 23.82 6.78
C SER A 97 39.67 22.95 7.54
N ASP A 98 40.14 23.45 8.69
CA ASP A 98 41.00 22.68 9.60
C ASP A 98 40.23 21.50 10.24
N ARG A 99 38.89 21.56 10.27
CA ARG A 99 37.99 20.46 10.65
C ARG A 99 37.04 20.10 9.50
N PRO A 100 37.21 18.96 8.80
CA PRO A 100 36.29 18.56 7.75
C PRO A 100 34.97 18.02 8.32
N ILE A 101 33.84 18.37 7.68
CA ILE A 101 32.52 17.87 8.07
C ILE A 101 32.29 16.47 7.47
N VAL A 102 32.01 15.47 8.32
CA VAL A 102 31.55 14.16 7.84
C VAL A 102 30.09 14.29 7.41
N GLN A 103 29.82 14.22 6.11
CA GLN A 103 28.47 14.31 5.54
C GLN A 103 27.68 13.00 5.73
N GLN A 104 27.41 12.64 6.98
CA GLN A 104 26.60 11.48 7.35
C GLN A 104 25.18 11.61 6.80
N SER A 105 24.61 12.81 6.77
CA SER A 105 23.28 13.08 6.18
C SER A 105 23.15 12.62 4.72
N LYS A 106 24.21 12.82 3.90
CA LYS A 106 24.25 12.34 2.51
C LYS A 106 24.33 10.82 2.44
N ARG A 107 25.11 10.19 3.32
CA ARG A 107 25.18 8.71 3.42
C ARG A 107 23.82 8.13 3.82
N MET A 108 23.17 8.70 4.84
CA MET A 108 21.81 8.34 5.25
C MET A 108 20.81 8.50 4.11
N THR A 109 20.87 9.59 3.35
CA THR A 109 19.99 9.82 2.20
C THR A 109 20.19 8.78 1.10
N ARG A 110 21.45 8.36 0.84
CA ARG A 110 21.75 7.28 -0.11
C ARG A 110 21.21 5.93 0.36
N ILE A 111 21.44 5.58 1.63
CA ILE A 111 20.90 4.36 2.26
C ILE A 111 19.38 4.38 2.19
N GLN A 112 18.75 5.50 2.57
CA GLN A 112 17.30 5.67 2.51
C GLN A 112 16.75 5.39 1.11
N LYS A 113 17.39 5.96 0.08
CA LYS A 113 16.99 5.78 -1.31
C LYS A 113 17.16 4.33 -1.78
N ALA A 114 18.22 3.66 -1.36
CA ALA A 114 18.46 2.25 -1.66
C ALA A 114 17.41 1.33 -1.00
N VAL A 115 17.13 1.54 0.30
CA VAL A 115 16.12 0.79 1.06
C VAL A 115 14.70 1.00 0.52
N SER A 116 14.38 2.21 0.09
CA SER A 116 13.06 2.53 -0.47
C SER A 116 12.84 2.00 -1.88
N GLY A 117 13.91 1.73 -2.64
CA GLY A 117 13.86 1.33 -4.05
C GLY A 117 13.67 -0.16 -4.31
N GLY A 118 13.52 -0.97 -3.25
CA GLY A 118 13.64 -2.43 -3.30
C GLY A 118 15.07 -2.89 -3.57
N PHE A 119 15.38 -4.14 -3.30
CA PHE A 119 16.70 -4.73 -3.60
C PHE A 119 16.60 -6.26 -3.72
N ASP A 120 17.57 -6.81 -4.44
CA ASP A 120 17.95 -8.21 -4.50
C ASP A 120 18.93 -8.56 -3.36
N VAL A 121 19.38 -9.81 -3.30
CA VAL A 121 20.22 -10.33 -2.21
C VAL A 121 21.51 -9.52 -2.05
N ALA A 122 22.32 -9.41 -3.10
CA ALA A 122 23.58 -8.66 -3.08
C ALA A 122 23.37 -7.17 -2.74
N GLY A 123 22.29 -6.57 -3.24
CA GLY A 123 21.92 -5.20 -2.89
C GLY A 123 21.56 -5.03 -1.41
N GLY A 124 20.87 -6.01 -0.83
CA GLY A 124 20.52 -6.03 0.60
C GLY A 124 21.74 -6.12 1.49
N GLU A 125 22.67 -7.03 1.19
CA GLU A 125 23.93 -7.17 1.93
C GLU A 125 24.77 -5.89 1.91
N ALA A 126 24.95 -5.29 0.73
CA ALA A 126 25.68 -4.03 0.60
C ALA A 126 25.04 -2.90 1.42
N ILE A 127 23.71 -2.88 1.55
CA ILE A 127 23.00 -1.92 2.39
C ILE A 127 23.24 -2.20 3.88
N LEU A 128 23.20 -3.46 4.32
CA LEU A 128 23.47 -3.83 5.72
C LEU A 128 24.89 -3.42 6.12
N GLU A 129 25.88 -3.68 5.27
CA GLU A 129 27.27 -3.27 5.49
C GLU A 129 27.43 -1.75 5.48
N ALA A 130 26.75 -1.03 4.59
CA ALA A 130 26.75 0.43 4.60
C ALA A 130 26.15 1.01 5.90
N ILE A 131 25.10 0.38 6.44
CA ILE A 131 24.49 0.79 7.71
C ILE A 131 25.45 0.51 8.88
N ARG A 132 26.08 -0.67 8.93
CA ARG A 132 27.08 -0.99 9.96
C ARG A 132 28.27 -0.05 9.91
N GLY A 133 28.79 0.22 8.71
CA GLY A 133 29.87 1.17 8.50
C GLY A 133 29.50 2.58 8.99
N LEU A 134 28.27 3.02 8.74
CA LEU A 134 27.75 4.28 9.27
C LEU A 134 27.68 4.27 10.81
N MET A 135 27.16 3.22 11.44
CA MET A 135 27.03 3.12 12.90
C MET A 135 28.38 2.90 13.61
N ARG A 136 29.37 2.29 12.96
CA ARG A 136 30.73 2.16 13.50
C ARG A 136 31.53 3.45 13.39
N SER A 137 31.25 4.28 12.38
CA SER A 137 31.94 5.57 12.25
C SER A 137 31.71 6.51 13.44
N GLN A 138 30.67 6.24 14.24
CA GLN A 138 30.39 6.93 15.51
C GLN A 138 31.43 6.62 16.60
N LEU A 139 31.88 5.36 16.68
CA LEU A 139 32.81 4.90 17.72
C LEU A 139 34.23 5.45 17.56
N ILE A 140 34.53 6.04 16.39
CA ILE A 140 35.83 6.68 16.10
C ILE A 140 35.83 8.15 16.58
N HIS A 141 34.68 8.66 17.02
CA HIS A 141 34.56 9.95 17.70
C HIS A 141 34.40 9.66 19.20
N PRO A 142 35.50 9.65 19.98
CA PRO A 142 35.37 9.44 21.41
C PRO A 142 34.55 10.59 21.98
N GLU A 143 33.46 10.27 22.64
CA GLU A 143 32.94 11.12 23.69
C GLU A 143 34.07 11.32 24.70
N GLU A 144 34.51 12.57 24.82
CA GLU A 144 35.09 13.16 26.03
C GLU A 144 35.85 12.19 26.93
N HIS A 145 37.06 11.81 26.54
CA HIS A 145 38.06 11.53 27.57
C HIS A 145 38.52 12.87 28.16
N GLU A 146 38.43 12.94 29.48
CA GLU A 146 39.04 13.95 30.34
C GLU A 146 40.45 14.33 29.86
N GLU A 147 40.74 15.63 29.90
CA GLU A 147 42.03 16.29 29.61
C GLU A 147 42.34 16.64 28.13
N ASP A 148 41.94 17.86 27.75
CA ASP A 148 42.80 18.87 27.12
C ASP A 148 43.60 18.52 25.85
N THR A 149 43.09 17.64 24.98
CA THR A 149 43.64 17.50 23.62
C THR A 149 42.56 17.43 22.54
N GLU A 150 41.88 18.56 22.29
CA GLU A 150 41.14 18.78 21.03
C GLU A 150 42.14 18.78 19.84
N TRP A 151 42.45 17.61 19.29
CA TRP A 151 43.25 17.50 18.07
C TRP A 151 42.54 18.20 16.90
N ALA A 152 43.26 19.08 16.20
CA ALA A 152 42.75 19.88 15.08
C ALA A 152 42.13 19.03 13.96
N PHE A 153 42.55 17.77 13.80
CA PHE A 153 42.10 16.86 12.74
C PHE A 153 40.81 16.08 13.06
N THR A 154 40.18 16.26 14.24
CA THR A 154 38.93 15.56 14.58
C THR A 154 37.78 16.11 13.74
N PRO A 155 37.19 15.31 12.84
CA PRO A 155 36.12 15.79 11.97
C PRO A 155 34.81 15.89 12.75
N VAL A 156 33.97 16.87 12.40
CA VAL A 156 32.66 17.09 13.04
C VAL A 156 31.57 16.42 12.20
N ALA A 157 30.73 15.60 12.82
CA ALA A 157 29.58 15.00 12.15
C ALA A 157 28.44 16.01 11.95
N ASP A 158 27.78 15.98 10.78
CA ASP A 158 26.64 16.85 10.46
C ASP A 158 25.30 16.37 11.03
N VAL A 159 25.30 15.23 11.73
CA VAL A 159 24.16 14.59 12.36
C VAL A 159 24.58 14.07 13.74
N PRO A 160 23.78 14.28 14.80
CA PRO A 160 24.05 13.71 16.12
C PRO A 160 24.06 12.19 16.12
N ASP A 161 24.87 11.58 16.97
CA ASP A 161 25.07 10.13 16.99
C ASP A 161 23.79 9.34 17.33
N ASP A 162 22.95 9.85 18.23
CA ASP A 162 21.65 9.24 18.51
C ASP A 162 20.74 9.15 17.29
N THR A 163 20.78 10.17 16.43
CA THR A 163 19.97 10.21 15.21
C THR A 163 20.46 9.17 14.23
N VAL A 164 21.77 9.00 14.10
CA VAL A 164 22.38 7.95 13.27
C VAL A 164 22.09 6.56 13.82
N ALA A 165 22.17 6.35 15.13
CA ALA A 165 21.87 5.05 15.76
C ALA A 165 20.40 4.66 15.53
N ARG A 166 19.46 5.58 15.77
CA ARG A 166 18.01 5.36 15.54
C ARG A 166 17.70 5.11 14.07
N PHE A 167 18.34 5.86 13.17
CA PHE A 167 18.20 5.65 11.72
C PHE A 167 18.76 4.29 11.29
N GLY A 168 19.98 3.97 11.72
CA GLY A 168 20.67 2.73 11.42
C GLY A 168 19.87 1.53 11.88
N ALA A 169 19.47 1.49 13.14
CA ALA A 169 18.63 0.44 13.71
C ALA A 169 17.33 0.24 12.92
N ALA A 170 16.59 1.32 12.64
CA ALA A 170 15.31 1.23 11.92
C ALA A 170 15.47 0.76 10.47
N ARG A 171 16.55 1.16 9.79
CA ARG A 171 16.82 0.74 8.40
C ARG A 171 17.36 -0.67 8.34
N TRP A 172 18.24 -1.05 9.26
CA TRP A 172 18.78 -2.39 9.37
C TRP A 172 17.64 -3.40 9.55
N LYS A 173 16.72 -3.15 10.50
CA LYS A 173 15.51 -3.98 10.69
C LYS A 173 14.72 -4.17 9.39
N ARG A 174 14.45 -3.08 8.67
CA ARG A 174 13.67 -3.12 7.43
C ARG A 174 14.40 -3.92 6.34
N VAL A 175 15.73 -3.83 6.27
CA VAL A 175 16.51 -4.55 5.28
C VAL A 175 16.57 -6.03 5.62
N TYR A 176 16.82 -6.37 6.88
CA TYR A 176 16.80 -7.74 7.39
C TYR A 176 15.48 -8.45 7.07
N ARG A 177 14.33 -7.87 7.44
CA ARG A 177 13.00 -8.46 7.17
C ARG A 177 12.74 -8.66 5.67
N TRP A 178 13.27 -7.79 4.82
CA TRP A 178 13.11 -7.93 3.39
C TRP A 178 14.06 -8.97 2.78
N LEU A 179 15.29 -9.05 3.31
CA LEU A 179 16.35 -9.91 2.79
C LEU A 179 16.13 -11.37 3.21
N ARG A 180 15.73 -11.63 4.46
CA ARG A 180 15.60 -12.98 5.00
C ARG A 180 14.69 -13.90 4.15
N PRO A 181 13.50 -13.46 3.67
CA PRO A 181 12.66 -14.29 2.79
C PRO A 181 13.25 -14.56 1.39
N LEU A 182 14.36 -13.90 1.00
CA LEU A 182 15.04 -14.11 -0.28
C LEU A 182 16.19 -15.13 -0.17
N LEU A 183 16.66 -15.44 1.04
CA LEU A 183 17.79 -16.33 1.28
C LEU A 183 17.35 -17.80 1.42
N GLU A 184 18.26 -18.73 1.16
CA GLU A 184 18.06 -20.17 1.28
C GLU A 184 18.53 -20.70 2.65
N GLU A 185 18.07 -21.91 3.01
CA GLU A 185 18.51 -22.61 4.22
C GLU A 185 19.77 -23.42 3.91
N GLU A 186 20.64 -23.55 4.92
CA GLU A 186 21.94 -24.22 4.81
C GLU A 186 21.81 -25.69 4.35
N ASP A 187 20.74 -26.38 4.77
CA ASP A 187 20.44 -27.78 4.39
C ASP A 187 19.83 -27.94 2.97
N SER A 188 19.63 -26.83 2.22
CA SER A 188 19.06 -26.88 0.86
C SER A 188 20.10 -27.09 -0.24
N TYR A 189 21.39 -26.98 0.09
CA TYR A 189 22.46 -27.33 -0.82
C TYR A 189 22.58 -28.85 -0.89
N PRO A 190 22.51 -29.47 -2.08
CA PRO A 190 22.82 -30.89 -2.22
C PRO A 190 24.22 -31.12 -1.67
N ASP A 191 24.35 -32.11 -0.78
CA ASP A 191 25.62 -32.63 -0.31
C ASP A 191 26.34 -33.31 -1.49
N ASP A 192 26.92 -32.52 -2.39
CA ASP A 192 27.76 -32.99 -3.48
C ASP A 192 29.12 -33.39 -2.90
N SER A 193 29.14 -34.53 -2.21
CA SER A 193 30.40 -35.20 -1.86
C SER A 193 30.26 -36.72 -1.69
N LEU A 194 29.62 -37.41 -2.64
CA LEU A 194 29.78 -38.87 -2.79
C LEU A 194 29.85 -39.38 -4.25
N ASP A 195 30.34 -38.56 -5.20
CA ASP A 195 30.81 -39.10 -6.48
C ASP A 195 32.17 -38.49 -6.86
N ASP A 196 33.23 -39.30 -6.75
CA ASP A 196 34.65 -38.99 -6.98
C ASP A 196 34.98 -38.71 -8.47
N SER A 197 34.23 -37.83 -9.15
CA SER A 197 34.54 -37.42 -10.53
C SER A 197 34.25 -35.93 -10.77
N ILE A 198 34.92 -35.06 -10.02
CA ILE A 198 34.91 -33.61 -10.27
C ILE A 198 35.93 -33.28 -11.36
N ASP A 199 35.42 -32.72 -12.47
CA ASP A 199 36.18 -31.95 -13.45
C ASP A 199 36.47 -30.56 -12.83
N ASP A 200 37.73 -30.26 -12.52
CA ASP A 200 38.27 -29.06 -11.84
C ASP A 200 38.04 -27.71 -12.59
N SER A 201 37.08 -27.61 -13.51
CA SER A 201 36.97 -26.49 -14.46
C SER A 201 35.79 -25.54 -14.26
N VAL A 202 34.97 -25.70 -13.20
CA VAL A 202 33.88 -24.76 -12.88
C VAL A 202 34.05 -24.21 -11.46
N PRO A 203 34.30 -22.90 -11.28
CA PRO A 203 34.15 -22.30 -9.95
C PRO A 203 32.67 -22.37 -9.57
N THR A 204 32.33 -23.19 -8.57
CA THR A 204 31.00 -23.24 -7.98
C THR A 204 30.72 -21.88 -7.36
N PHE A 205 29.87 -21.08 -8.01
CA PHE A 205 29.44 -19.76 -7.52
C PHE A 205 28.64 -19.86 -6.20
N ASP A 206 28.33 -21.07 -5.75
CA ASP A 206 27.48 -21.39 -4.59
C ASP A 206 28.17 -21.25 -3.23
N GLU A 207 29.51 -21.17 -3.14
CA GLU A 207 30.22 -21.05 -1.86
C GLU A 207 30.25 -19.63 -1.25
N LEU A 208 29.64 -18.63 -1.89
CA LEU A 208 29.76 -17.21 -1.50
C LEU A 208 28.43 -16.50 -1.19
N GLU A 209 27.29 -17.17 -1.34
CA GLU A 209 25.99 -16.55 -1.05
C GLU A 209 25.61 -16.73 0.41
N LYS A 210 25.26 -15.62 1.07
CA LYS A 210 24.88 -15.60 2.47
C LYS A 210 23.61 -16.42 2.71
N THR A 211 23.67 -17.32 3.69
CA THR A 211 22.52 -18.15 4.06
C THR A 211 21.57 -17.42 5.03
N ARG A 212 20.38 -18.01 5.26
CA ARG A 212 19.49 -17.53 6.33
C ARG A 212 20.14 -17.61 7.71
N SER A 213 20.89 -18.69 8.01
CA SER A 213 21.57 -18.86 9.30
C SER A 213 22.63 -17.79 9.51
N ASP A 214 23.41 -17.46 8.48
CA ASP A 214 24.39 -16.35 8.53
C ASP A 214 23.72 -15.00 8.84
N LEU A 215 22.61 -14.71 8.16
CA LEU A 215 21.87 -13.46 8.39
C LEU A 215 21.23 -13.41 9.78
N ASP A 216 20.73 -14.55 10.28
CA ASP A 216 20.13 -14.65 11.62
C ASP A 216 21.19 -14.45 12.72
N ASN A 217 22.37 -15.06 12.58
CA ASN A 217 23.51 -14.83 13.48
C ASN A 217 23.91 -13.35 13.53
N GLU A 218 23.93 -12.71 12.37
CA GLU A 218 24.19 -11.29 12.24
C GLU A 218 23.11 -10.40 12.88
N ALA A 219 21.85 -10.85 12.85
CA ALA A 219 20.73 -10.18 13.50
C ALA A 219 20.83 -10.24 15.02
N GLU A 220 21.19 -11.41 15.57
CA GLU A 220 21.45 -11.60 16.99
C GLU A 220 22.55 -10.67 17.49
N VAL A 221 23.71 -10.67 16.82
CA VAL A 221 24.85 -9.81 17.18
C VAL A 221 24.47 -8.33 17.10
N PHE A 222 23.73 -7.93 16.06
CA PHE A 222 23.30 -6.55 15.90
C PHE A 222 22.29 -6.12 16.98
N ALA A 223 21.33 -6.99 17.33
CA ALA A 223 20.40 -6.74 18.42
C ALA A 223 21.13 -6.61 19.77
N ALA A 224 22.13 -7.45 20.04
CA ALA A 224 22.97 -7.33 21.23
C ALA A 224 23.75 -6.00 21.28
N ASP A 225 24.30 -5.53 20.16
CA ASP A 225 24.96 -4.20 20.09
C ASP A 225 23.98 -3.05 20.39
N LEU A 226 22.75 -3.14 19.89
CA LEU A 226 21.70 -2.16 20.18
C LEU A 226 21.31 -2.15 21.67
N ILE A 227 21.18 -3.32 22.29
CA ILE A 227 20.90 -3.44 23.74
C ILE A 227 22.07 -2.84 24.53
N LYS A 228 23.31 -3.15 24.17
CA LYS A 228 24.51 -2.59 24.80
C LYS A 228 24.55 -1.06 24.72
N ARG A 229 24.25 -0.48 23.55
CA ARG A 229 24.15 0.97 23.37
C ARG A 229 23.04 1.59 24.23
N TRP A 230 21.89 0.92 24.34
CA TRP A 230 20.80 1.36 25.22
C TRP A 230 21.18 1.28 26.71
N ILE A 231 21.97 0.28 27.14
CA ILE A 231 22.47 0.23 28.52
C ILE A 231 23.35 1.46 28.84
N ALA A 232 24.14 1.92 27.86
CA ALA A 232 24.95 3.13 28.01
C ALA A 232 24.10 4.42 28.04
N ASP A 233 23.05 4.50 27.21
CA ASP A 233 22.07 5.60 27.21
C ASP A 233 20.61 5.08 27.21
N PRO A 234 20.00 4.93 28.41
CA PRO A 234 18.63 4.45 28.54
C PRO A 234 17.57 5.41 27.97
N SER A 235 17.91 6.68 27.73
CA SER A 235 17.00 7.65 27.12
C SER A 235 16.61 7.25 25.69
N ASN A 236 17.47 6.47 25.02
CA ASN A 236 17.25 5.96 23.67
C ASN A 236 16.53 4.60 23.64
N VAL A 237 15.41 4.49 24.38
CA VAL A 237 14.57 3.27 24.46
C VAL A 237 14.11 2.72 23.10
N ARG A 238 14.14 3.57 22.06
CA ARG A 238 13.85 3.15 20.68
C ARG A 238 14.83 2.08 20.19
N LEU A 239 16.10 2.12 20.59
CA LEU A 239 17.08 1.09 20.23
C LEU A 239 16.71 -0.25 20.86
N LEU A 240 16.32 -0.25 22.13
CA LEU A 240 15.84 -1.44 22.85
C LEU A 240 14.64 -2.08 22.15
N ARG A 241 13.63 -1.26 21.80
CA ARG A 241 12.44 -1.73 21.07
C ARG A 241 12.79 -2.33 19.71
N ILE A 242 13.68 -1.68 18.96
CA ILE A 242 14.11 -2.20 17.65
C ILE A 242 14.93 -3.49 17.81
N ALA A 243 15.78 -3.60 18.84
CA ALA A 243 16.56 -4.79 19.12
C ALA A 243 15.67 -6.02 19.32
N PHE A 244 14.66 -5.93 20.20
CA PHE A 244 13.72 -7.03 20.42
C PHE A 244 12.79 -7.27 19.23
N ASP A 245 12.53 -6.27 18.38
CA ASP A 245 11.75 -6.46 17.15
C ASP A 245 12.56 -7.09 16.00
N ILE A 246 13.90 -7.07 16.09
CA ILE A 246 14.82 -7.82 15.22
C ILE A 246 15.01 -9.24 15.75
N TRP A 247 15.31 -9.37 17.04
CA TRP A 247 15.64 -10.63 17.71
C TRP A 247 14.86 -10.76 19.04
N PRO A 248 13.60 -11.23 19.01
CA PRO A 248 12.75 -11.36 20.21
C PRO A 248 13.17 -12.57 21.05
N SER A 249 14.34 -12.51 21.69
CA SER A 249 14.86 -13.56 22.56
C SER A 249 14.32 -13.42 23.98
N SER A 250 13.80 -14.51 24.55
CA SER A 250 13.35 -14.54 25.95
C SER A 250 14.52 -14.43 26.93
N SER A 251 15.69 -14.99 26.63
CA SER A 251 16.87 -14.90 27.49
C SER A 251 17.39 -13.47 27.60
N SER A 252 17.54 -12.77 26.45
CA SER A 252 17.95 -11.37 26.42
C SER A 252 16.92 -10.45 27.07
N LEU A 253 15.62 -10.74 26.91
CA LEU A 253 14.56 -10.02 27.61
C LEU A 253 14.70 -10.18 29.13
N GLN A 254 14.94 -11.39 29.61
CA GLN A 254 15.10 -11.64 31.05
C GLN A 254 16.29 -10.86 31.63
N GLU A 255 17.42 -10.77 30.92
CA GLU A 255 18.57 -9.97 31.34
C GLU A 255 18.21 -8.48 31.47
N VAL A 256 17.54 -7.92 30.46
CA VAL A 256 17.07 -6.53 30.49
C VAL A 256 16.08 -6.31 31.63
N LEU A 257 15.15 -7.24 31.86
CA LEU A 257 14.18 -7.16 32.94
C LEU A 257 14.84 -7.28 34.33
N ASN A 258 15.90 -8.06 34.48
CA ASN A 258 16.66 -8.15 35.72
C ASN A 258 17.35 -6.81 36.07
N LEU A 259 17.68 -5.98 35.07
CA LEU A 259 18.18 -4.62 35.28
C LEU A 259 17.04 -3.64 35.62
N LEU A 260 15.91 -3.74 34.93
CA LEU A 260 14.81 -2.77 35.05
C LEU A 260 13.94 -2.98 36.30
N LYS A 261 13.58 -4.23 36.63
CA LYS A 261 12.61 -4.55 37.70
C LYS A 261 13.00 -4.00 39.07
N PRO A 262 14.26 -4.19 39.56
CA PRO A 262 14.65 -3.69 40.87
C PRO A 262 14.55 -2.16 40.99
N LEU A 263 14.81 -1.45 39.89
CA LEU A 263 14.72 0.01 39.82
C LEU A 263 13.27 0.49 39.67
N ALA A 264 12.49 -0.15 38.79
CA ALA A 264 11.14 0.29 38.46
C ALA A 264 10.11 0.02 39.57
N LEU A 265 10.25 -1.12 40.27
CA LEU A 265 9.35 -1.57 41.34
C LEU A 265 9.91 -1.29 42.75
N GLY A 266 11.16 -0.85 42.85
CA GLY A 266 11.80 -0.54 44.12
C GLY A 266 11.26 0.72 44.81
N THR A 267 11.45 0.78 46.13
CA THR A 267 11.12 1.93 46.99
C THR A 267 12.31 2.87 47.23
N GLY A 268 13.39 2.76 46.43
CA GLY A 268 14.62 3.53 46.61
C GLY A 268 14.45 5.04 46.47
N GLU A 269 15.36 5.80 47.07
CA GLU A 269 15.32 7.28 47.17
C GLU A 269 15.64 8.02 45.86
N ASP A 270 16.26 7.36 44.87
CA ASP A 270 16.66 8.02 43.62
C ASP A 270 15.54 7.99 42.57
N GLU A 271 14.82 9.11 42.46
CA GLU A 271 13.62 9.27 41.63
C GLU A 271 13.94 9.17 40.11
N GLY A 272 15.12 9.64 39.68
CA GLY A 272 15.50 9.71 38.26
C GLY A 272 15.60 8.34 37.58
N PRO A 273 16.52 7.46 38.04
CA PRO A 273 16.67 6.10 37.51
C PRO A 273 15.39 5.27 37.58
N ARG A 274 14.60 5.47 38.65
CA ARG A 274 13.30 4.82 38.81
C ARG A 274 12.32 5.22 37.71
N LEU A 275 12.16 6.52 37.42
CA LEU A 275 11.28 7.00 36.36
C LEU A 275 11.72 6.53 34.98
N VAL A 276 13.04 6.51 34.71
CA VAL A 276 13.59 5.99 33.46
C VAL A 276 13.28 4.50 33.29
N ALA A 277 13.46 3.71 34.36
CA ALA A 277 13.15 2.28 34.34
C ALA A 277 11.65 2.01 34.14
N GLN A 278 10.78 2.77 34.81
CA GLN A 278 9.33 2.72 34.63
C GLN A 278 8.91 3.07 33.20
N TYR A 279 9.50 4.12 32.61
CA TYR A 279 9.26 4.49 31.23
C TYR A 279 9.72 3.41 30.25
N CYS A 280 10.94 2.86 30.43
CA CYS A 280 11.45 1.78 29.59
C CYS A 280 10.55 0.53 29.63
N LEU A 281 10.10 0.15 30.83
CA LEU A 281 9.18 -0.98 31.00
C LEU A 281 7.83 -0.72 30.31
N SER A 282 7.30 0.50 30.40
CA SER A 282 6.06 0.88 29.70
C SER A 282 6.19 0.78 28.17
N GLU A 283 7.35 1.18 27.63
CA GLU A 283 7.65 1.09 26.19
C GLU A 283 7.86 -0.36 25.73
N LEU A 284 8.39 -1.25 26.59
CA LEU A 284 8.47 -2.69 26.30
C LEU A 284 7.08 -3.33 26.20
N PHE A 285 6.17 -3.03 27.13
CA PHE A 285 4.78 -3.50 27.04
C PHE A 285 4.07 -2.97 25.81
N ARG A 286 4.22 -1.67 25.52
CA ARG A 286 3.65 -1.06 24.31
C ARG A 286 4.21 -1.71 23.05
N ALA A 287 5.52 -1.95 22.99
CA ALA A 287 6.15 -2.61 21.85
C ALA A 287 5.69 -4.07 21.71
N GLY A 288 5.60 -4.83 22.80
CA GLY A 288 5.04 -6.18 22.80
C GLY A 288 3.61 -6.25 22.27
N ALA A 289 2.80 -5.22 22.53
CA ALA A 289 1.42 -5.14 22.06
C ALA A 289 1.28 -4.62 20.62
N THR A 290 2.20 -3.76 20.13
CA THR A 290 1.99 -2.99 18.88
C THR A 290 3.05 -3.17 17.79
N GLU A 291 4.25 -3.67 18.12
CA GLU A 291 5.39 -3.68 17.21
C GLU A 291 6.12 -5.03 17.17
N THR A 292 6.52 -5.58 18.32
CA THR A 292 7.45 -6.71 18.43
C THR A 292 6.89 -8.00 17.87
N GLY A 293 7.56 -8.53 16.84
CA GLY A 293 7.21 -9.82 16.24
C GLY A 293 6.00 -9.78 15.31
N PHE A 294 5.48 -8.60 14.97
CA PHE A 294 4.42 -8.48 13.97
C PHE A 294 5.03 -8.41 12.57
N VAL A 295 4.88 -9.50 11.81
CA VAL A 295 5.41 -9.71 10.45
C VAL A 295 4.29 -9.95 9.44
N CYS A 296 4.56 -9.63 8.18
CA CYS A 296 3.62 -9.91 7.08
C CYS A 296 3.84 -11.31 6.49
N ASP A 297 5.06 -11.82 6.59
CA ASP A 297 5.50 -13.11 6.10
C ASP A 297 6.23 -13.83 7.25
N PRO A 298 5.83 -15.06 7.63
CA PRO A 298 6.48 -15.83 8.68
C PRO A 298 8.00 -15.98 8.47
N ASP A 299 8.47 -15.98 7.22
CA ASP A 299 9.90 -16.06 6.89
C ASP A 299 10.68 -14.77 7.25
N GLU A 300 10.05 -13.69 7.70
CA GLU A 300 10.73 -12.45 8.11
C GLU A 300 11.48 -12.58 9.45
N ILE A 301 11.11 -13.53 10.32
CA ILE A 301 11.70 -13.73 11.66
C ILE A 301 11.80 -15.23 11.97
N ARG A 302 12.91 -15.67 12.60
CA ARG A 302 13.13 -17.07 13.00
C ARG A 302 12.52 -17.47 14.34
N LEU A 303 12.59 -16.59 15.33
CA LEU A 303 12.49 -16.94 16.74
C LEU A 303 11.06 -17.25 17.21
N ASN A 304 10.97 -18.05 18.28
CA ASN A 304 9.73 -18.31 19.00
C ASN A 304 9.27 -17.05 19.77
N ILE A 305 8.42 -16.26 19.12
CA ILE A 305 7.81 -15.04 19.69
C ILE A 305 7.03 -15.34 20.98
N GLU A 306 6.50 -16.55 21.13
CA GLU A 306 5.69 -16.95 22.30
C GLU A 306 6.50 -16.96 23.60
N GLY A 307 7.78 -17.37 23.52
CA GLY A 307 8.69 -17.33 24.67
C GLY A 307 8.92 -15.90 25.16
N TYR A 308 9.17 -14.96 24.24
CA TYR A 308 9.31 -13.53 24.55
C TYR A 308 8.02 -12.96 25.15
N ARG A 309 6.85 -13.28 24.57
CA ARG A 309 5.55 -12.78 25.03
C ARG A 309 5.19 -13.30 26.41
N SER A 310 5.43 -14.58 26.69
CA SER A 310 5.19 -15.18 28.01
C SER A 310 6.02 -14.52 29.11
N THR A 311 7.32 -14.31 28.89
CA THR A 311 8.19 -13.60 29.86
C THR A 311 7.74 -12.16 30.11
N LEU A 312 7.27 -11.47 29.06
CA LEU A 312 6.72 -10.12 29.19
C LEU A 312 5.36 -10.12 29.92
N GLN A 313 4.55 -11.16 29.73
CA GLN A 313 3.24 -11.33 30.37
C GLN A 313 3.38 -11.52 31.88
N GLU A 314 4.25 -12.44 32.32
CA GLU A 314 4.54 -12.64 33.75
C GLU A 314 4.99 -11.33 34.42
N THR A 315 5.75 -10.51 33.69
CA THR A 315 6.21 -9.22 34.18
C THR A 315 5.08 -8.18 34.23
N ALA A 316 4.16 -8.19 33.25
CA ALA A 316 2.98 -7.32 33.28
C ALA A 316 2.05 -7.68 34.45
N GLU A 317 1.84 -8.98 34.72
CA GLU A 317 1.06 -9.47 35.86
C GLU A 317 1.68 -8.98 37.19
N GLN A 318 3.00 -9.12 37.36
CA GLN A 318 3.72 -8.58 38.53
C GLN A 318 3.55 -7.07 38.72
N VAL A 319 3.52 -6.29 37.64
CA VAL A 319 3.31 -4.83 37.69
C VAL A 319 1.89 -4.49 38.15
N ILE A 320 0.88 -5.25 37.74
CA ILE A 320 -0.52 -5.01 38.12
C ILE A 320 -0.80 -5.48 39.56
N GLU A 321 -0.15 -6.55 40.02
CA GLU A 321 -0.28 -7.06 41.39
C GLU A 321 0.48 -6.23 42.43
N HIS A 322 1.42 -5.38 41.99
CA HIS A 322 2.12 -4.45 42.85
C HIS A 322 1.18 -3.36 43.40
N ASP A 323 1.52 -2.74 44.54
CA ASP A 323 0.71 -1.68 45.15
C ASP A 323 0.38 -0.57 44.14
N ALA A 324 -0.91 -0.44 43.80
CA ALA A 324 -1.42 0.43 42.76
C ALA A 324 -1.12 1.91 43.03
N SER A 325 -0.93 2.29 44.31
CA SER A 325 -0.61 3.66 44.72
C SER A 325 0.87 4.04 44.52
N ALA A 326 1.74 3.05 44.32
CA ALA A 326 3.19 3.24 44.23
C ALA A 326 3.72 3.40 42.79
N LEU A 327 2.94 3.00 41.79
CA LEU A 327 3.34 2.98 40.38
C LEU A 327 2.56 4.02 39.57
N PRO A 328 3.18 4.62 38.53
CA PRO A 328 2.51 5.60 37.70
C PRO A 328 1.45 4.97 36.79
N TRP A 329 0.36 5.69 36.56
CA TRP A 329 -0.76 5.22 35.73
C TRP A 329 -0.32 4.77 34.33
N TYR A 330 0.63 5.47 33.69
CA TYR A 330 1.03 5.16 32.32
C TYR A 330 1.71 3.78 32.21
N LEU A 331 2.45 3.34 33.23
CA LEU A 331 3.09 2.03 33.26
C LEU A 331 2.02 0.93 33.38
N GLN A 332 1.10 1.09 34.33
CA GLN A 332 -0.02 0.17 34.52
C GLN A 332 -0.91 0.12 33.27
N GLN A 333 -1.15 1.26 32.61
CA GLN A 333 -1.92 1.33 31.37
C GLN A 333 -1.28 0.47 30.27
N GLN A 334 0.03 0.59 30.03
CA GLN A 334 0.70 -0.21 28.99
C GLN A 334 0.74 -1.70 29.36
N ALA A 335 0.92 -2.04 30.63
CA ALA A 335 0.82 -3.42 31.11
C ALA A 335 -0.59 -3.99 30.86
N MET A 336 -1.66 -3.27 31.23
CA MET A 336 -3.05 -3.68 30.96
C MET A 336 -3.34 -3.81 29.46
N LEU A 337 -2.82 -2.90 28.64
CA LEU A 337 -2.96 -2.99 27.18
C LEU A 337 -2.30 -4.26 26.64
N PHE A 338 -1.09 -4.59 27.10
CA PHE A 338 -0.40 -5.81 26.70
C PHE A 338 -1.13 -7.08 27.18
N LEU A 339 -1.59 -7.11 28.43
CA LEU A 339 -2.38 -8.23 28.96
C LEU A 339 -3.69 -8.44 28.17
N ALA A 340 -4.35 -7.37 27.73
CA ALA A 340 -5.53 -7.46 26.89
C ALA A 340 -5.25 -8.13 25.53
N THR A 341 -4.03 -8.00 24.98
CA THR A 341 -3.64 -8.74 23.75
C THR A 341 -3.42 -10.23 23.99
N ARG A 342 -3.23 -10.64 25.25
CA ARG A 342 -3.00 -12.03 25.65
C ARG A 342 -4.25 -12.71 26.19
N GLY A 343 -5.33 -11.96 26.40
CA GLY A 343 -6.53 -12.45 27.09
C GLY A 343 -6.28 -12.86 28.55
N SER A 344 -5.17 -12.41 29.17
CA SER A 344 -4.87 -12.67 30.59
C SER A 344 -5.46 -11.57 31.46
N VAL A 345 -6.13 -11.96 32.54
CA VAL A 345 -6.79 -11.04 33.49
C VAL A 345 -6.28 -11.33 34.90
N PRO A 346 -5.44 -10.44 35.47
CA PRO A 346 -4.95 -10.61 36.84
C PRO A 346 -6.11 -10.62 37.84
N HIS A 347 -6.00 -11.44 38.89
CA HIS A 347 -7.04 -11.62 39.92
C HIS A 347 -7.39 -10.35 40.73
N LEU A 348 -6.57 -9.28 40.63
CA LEU A 348 -6.67 -8.04 41.41
C LEU A 348 -6.71 -6.80 40.51
N ILE A 349 -7.81 -6.58 39.78
CA ILE A 349 -8.07 -5.27 39.16
C ILE A 349 -8.79 -4.38 40.18
N ALA A 350 -8.15 -4.05 41.30
CA ALA A 350 -8.68 -3.09 42.27
C ALA A 350 -8.11 -1.70 41.98
N ASN A 351 -8.34 -1.17 40.78
CA ASN A 351 -7.73 0.09 40.39
C ASN A 351 -8.65 1.28 40.73
N THR A 352 -8.19 2.14 41.63
CA THR A 352 -8.86 3.37 42.10
C THR A 352 -8.54 4.58 41.22
N ASP A 353 -7.57 4.45 40.32
CA ASP A 353 -7.13 5.52 39.43
C ASP A 353 -8.18 5.78 38.30
N PRO A 354 -8.73 7.01 38.18
CA PRO A 354 -9.69 7.36 37.14
C PRO A 354 -9.17 7.12 35.71
N GLU A 355 -7.87 7.31 35.48
CA GLU A 355 -7.21 7.19 34.18
C GLU A 355 -7.22 5.74 33.68
N LEU A 356 -7.26 4.77 34.59
CA LEU A 356 -7.19 3.33 34.31
C LEU A 356 -8.55 2.65 34.25
N ARG A 357 -9.63 3.35 34.61
CA ARG A 357 -11.00 2.81 34.68
C ARG A 357 -11.43 2.04 33.43
N HIS A 358 -11.14 2.58 32.24
CA HIS A 358 -11.58 1.97 30.98
C HIS A 358 -10.79 0.71 30.61
N TYR A 359 -9.49 0.68 30.92
CA TYR A 359 -8.63 -0.49 30.71
C TYR A 359 -9.00 -1.62 31.68
N ALA A 360 -9.22 -1.27 32.95
CA ALA A 360 -9.74 -2.18 33.96
C ALA A 360 -11.10 -2.79 33.56
N ALA A 361 -12.02 -1.96 33.07
CA ALA A 361 -13.33 -2.42 32.61
C ALA A 361 -13.23 -3.33 31.38
N LEU A 362 -12.34 -3.02 30.44
CA LEU A 362 -12.08 -3.86 29.27
C LEU A 362 -11.52 -5.24 29.67
N LEU A 363 -10.52 -5.28 30.55
CA LEU A 363 -9.95 -6.56 31.01
C LEU A 363 -11.00 -7.42 31.73
N ARG A 364 -11.80 -6.83 32.62
CA ARG A 364 -12.92 -7.54 33.26
C ARG A 364 -13.96 -8.05 32.24
N PHE A 365 -14.18 -7.29 31.17
CA PHE A 365 -15.08 -7.70 30.08
C PHE A 365 -14.51 -8.87 29.26
N LEU A 366 -13.18 -8.92 29.05
CA LEU A 366 -12.52 -10.01 28.34
C LEU A 366 -12.54 -11.32 29.14
N ASP A 367 -12.56 -11.25 30.47
CA ASP A 367 -12.77 -12.40 31.37
C ASP A 367 -14.24 -12.81 31.44
N ASP A 368 -15.12 -11.85 31.78
CA ASP A 368 -16.57 -12.06 31.88
C ASP A 368 -17.34 -10.87 31.26
N PRO A 369 -17.94 -11.06 30.06
CA PRO A 369 -18.75 -10.04 29.40
C PRO A 369 -20.00 -9.62 30.18
N SER A 370 -20.41 -10.38 31.20
CA SER A 370 -21.53 -10.02 32.09
C SER A 370 -21.24 -8.75 32.90
N THR A 371 -19.96 -8.42 33.11
CA THR A 371 -19.51 -7.24 33.85
C THR A 371 -19.88 -5.91 33.18
N ALA A 372 -20.25 -5.92 31.89
CA ALA A 372 -20.76 -4.75 31.18
C ALA A 372 -22.13 -4.30 31.73
N SER A 373 -22.14 -3.16 32.42
CA SER A 373 -23.31 -2.60 33.11
C SER A 373 -24.42 -2.12 32.17
N SER A 374 -24.10 -1.77 30.92
CA SER A 374 -25.06 -1.30 29.92
C SER A 374 -24.91 -2.00 28.57
N ALA A 375 -25.96 -1.97 27.75
CA ALA A 375 -25.87 -2.45 26.36
C ALA A 375 -24.87 -1.65 25.51
N THR A 376 -24.60 -0.39 25.88
CA THR A 376 -23.60 0.46 25.21
C THR A 376 -22.19 0.04 25.57
N ASP A 377 -21.91 -0.21 26.85
CA ASP A 377 -20.60 -0.68 27.30
C ASP A 377 -20.32 -2.05 26.71
N PHE A 378 -21.32 -2.94 26.75
CA PHE A 378 -21.24 -4.26 26.12
C PHE A 378 -20.87 -4.15 24.64
N ALA A 379 -21.61 -3.37 23.85
CA ALA A 379 -21.31 -3.19 22.42
C ALA A 379 -19.93 -2.55 22.19
N THR A 380 -19.53 -1.59 23.03
CA THR A 380 -18.24 -0.90 22.90
C THR A 380 -17.09 -1.86 23.16
N PHE A 381 -17.10 -2.59 24.27
CA PHE A 381 -16.05 -3.55 24.60
C PHE A 381 -16.05 -4.75 23.65
N SER A 382 -17.22 -5.21 23.19
CA SER A 382 -17.32 -6.26 22.16
C SER A 382 -16.60 -5.83 20.87
N VAL A 383 -16.84 -4.60 20.40
CA VAL A 383 -16.18 -4.05 19.20
C VAL A 383 -14.68 -3.85 19.44
N LEU A 384 -14.27 -3.39 20.62
CA LEU A 384 -12.84 -3.28 20.96
C LEU A 384 -12.15 -4.65 20.98
N ALA A 385 -12.75 -5.66 21.61
CA ALA A 385 -12.25 -7.04 21.62
C ALA A 385 -12.07 -7.58 20.19
N ARG A 386 -13.07 -7.38 19.33
CA ARG A 386 -13.04 -7.84 17.94
C ARG A 386 -12.02 -7.11 17.06
N HIS A 387 -11.98 -5.77 17.12
CA HIS A 387 -11.15 -4.97 16.22
C HIS A 387 -9.73 -4.79 16.71
N CYS A 388 -9.56 -4.56 18.01
CA CYS A 388 -8.27 -4.16 18.56
C CYS A 388 -7.45 -5.36 19.01
N PHE A 389 -8.09 -6.40 19.54
CA PHE A 389 -7.38 -7.55 20.11
C PHE A 389 -7.56 -8.82 19.29
N ALA A 390 -8.24 -8.71 18.12
CA ALA A 390 -8.30 -9.72 17.07
C ALA A 390 -8.56 -11.16 17.56
N HIS A 391 -9.34 -11.32 18.63
CA HIS A 391 -9.73 -12.63 19.11
C HIS A 391 -10.57 -13.31 18.02
N GLU A 392 -10.07 -14.40 17.45
CA GLU A 392 -10.87 -15.35 16.65
C GLU A 392 -12.07 -15.87 17.48
N GLY A 393 -11.98 -15.79 18.81
CA GLY A 393 -13.05 -16.06 19.77
C GLY A 393 -13.92 -14.87 20.19
N ALA A 394 -13.86 -13.70 19.53
CA ALA A 394 -14.60 -12.52 19.97
C ALA A 394 -16.13 -12.70 19.91
N ALA A 395 -16.65 -13.41 18.89
CA ALA A 395 -18.07 -13.80 18.84
C ALA A 395 -18.37 -14.85 19.94
N PRO A 396 -17.66 -16.00 20.01
CA PRO A 396 -17.82 -16.97 21.11
C PRO A 396 -17.79 -16.39 22.52
N LEU A 397 -16.93 -15.39 22.77
CA LEU A 397 -16.81 -14.71 24.06
C LEU A 397 -18.16 -14.10 24.50
N ILE A 398 -18.87 -13.43 23.60
CA ILE A 398 -20.05 -12.63 23.94
C ILE A 398 -21.37 -13.39 23.76
N ASP A 399 -21.37 -14.50 23.02
CA ASP A 399 -22.55 -15.29 22.67
C ASP A 399 -23.47 -15.62 23.86
N PRO A 400 -22.95 -16.09 25.04
CA PRO A 400 -23.80 -16.42 26.19
C PRO A 400 -24.57 -15.23 26.78
N HIS A 401 -24.13 -14.01 26.46
CA HIS A 401 -24.61 -12.77 27.07
C HIS A 401 -25.37 -11.88 26.07
N ILE A 402 -25.64 -12.37 24.85
CA ILE A 402 -26.41 -11.65 23.84
C ILE A 402 -27.88 -11.55 24.26
N THR A 403 -28.39 -10.32 24.24
CA THR A 403 -29.82 -10.00 24.41
C THR A 403 -30.30 -9.12 23.27
N ARG A 404 -31.62 -9.00 23.07
CA ARG A 404 -32.20 -8.11 22.04
C ARG A 404 -31.66 -6.67 22.12
N ALA A 405 -31.49 -6.12 23.33
CA ALA A 405 -30.98 -4.77 23.52
C ALA A 405 -29.48 -4.67 23.18
N ARG A 406 -28.67 -5.65 23.62
CA ARG A 406 -27.23 -5.74 23.34
C ARG A 406 -26.96 -5.91 21.85
N LEU A 407 -27.66 -6.82 21.18
CA LEU A 407 -27.53 -7.05 19.74
C LEU A 407 -27.96 -5.83 18.92
N ALA A 408 -29.08 -5.19 19.26
CA ALA A 408 -29.50 -3.96 18.58
C ALA A 408 -28.48 -2.82 18.74
N ARG A 409 -27.86 -2.70 19.92
CA ARG A 409 -26.80 -1.72 20.16
C ARG A 409 -25.50 -2.08 19.43
N LEU A 410 -25.16 -3.36 19.35
CA LEU A 410 -24.01 -3.86 18.60
C LEU A 410 -24.13 -3.51 17.12
N VAL A 411 -25.27 -3.80 16.48
CA VAL A 411 -25.54 -3.42 15.09
C VAL A 411 -25.42 -1.90 14.88
N HIS A 412 -25.85 -1.11 15.86
CA HIS A 412 -25.76 0.34 15.77
C HIS A 412 -24.32 0.87 15.82
N VAL A 413 -23.40 0.17 16.49
CA VAL A 413 -21.98 0.57 16.57
C VAL A 413 -21.20 -0.05 15.41
N ASP A 414 -21.37 -1.35 15.19
CA ASP A 414 -20.71 -2.14 14.17
C ASP A 414 -21.64 -3.20 13.55
N PRO A 415 -22.25 -2.90 12.39
CA PRO A 415 -23.08 -3.85 11.66
C PRO A 415 -22.32 -5.09 11.19
N THR A 416 -21.03 -4.94 10.83
CA THR A 416 -20.23 -6.05 10.29
C THR A 416 -19.98 -7.09 11.38
N PHE A 417 -19.57 -6.66 12.57
CA PHE A 417 -19.36 -7.61 13.67
C PHE A 417 -20.66 -8.25 14.16
N ALA A 418 -21.77 -7.51 14.14
CA ALA A 418 -23.06 -8.10 14.48
C ALA A 418 -23.49 -9.22 13.49
N ILE A 419 -23.15 -9.08 12.21
CA ILE A 419 -23.40 -10.12 11.20
C ILE A 419 -22.58 -11.38 11.52
N GLU A 420 -21.29 -11.22 11.81
CA GLU A 420 -20.39 -12.33 12.21
C GLU A 420 -20.93 -13.11 13.42
N VAL A 421 -21.42 -12.41 14.44
CA VAL A 421 -22.04 -13.01 15.64
C VAL A 421 -23.33 -13.77 15.31
N ILE A 422 -24.12 -13.30 14.33
CA ILE A 422 -25.33 -14.01 13.90
C ILE A 422 -24.97 -15.22 13.03
N GLU A 423 -23.89 -15.14 12.26
CA GLU A 423 -23.40 -16.24 11.44
C GLU A 423 -22.82 -17.37 12.30
N SER A 424 -22.16 -17.06 13.42
CA SER A 424 -21.70 -18.05 14.40
C SER A 424 -22.87 -18.73 15.11
N HIS A 425 -23.90 -17.98 15.50
CA HIS A 425 -25.10 -18.49 16.16
C HIS A 425 -26.39 -17.98 15.51
N ARG A 426 -26.88 -18.74 14.52
CA ARG A 426 -28.03 -18.35 13.67
C ARG A 426 -29.32 -18.02 14.42
N ASP A 427 -29.51 -18.56 15.62
CA ASP A 427 -30.69 -18.29 16.46
C ASP A 427 -30.79 -16.82 16.90
N PHE A 428 -29.67 -16.09 16.97
CA PHE A 428 -29.68 -14.66 17.29
C PHE A 428 -30.39 -13.80 16.25
N ARG A 429 -30.59 -14.33 15.03
CA ARG A 429 -31.40 -13.68 14.00
C ARG A 429 -32.82 -13.38 14.48
N TRP A 430 -33.41 -14.23 15.32
CA TRP A 430 -34.75 -14.04 15.88
C TRP A 430 -34.83 -12.91 16.92
N LEU A 431 -33.69 -12.49 17.47
CA LEU A 431 -33.60 -11.36 18.41
C LEU A 431 -33.61 -10.01 17.69
N LEU A 432 -33.34 -9.98 16.38
CA LEU A 432 -33.30 -8.75 15.60
C LEU A 432 -34.70 -8.14 15.44
N PRO A 433 -34.87 -6.84 15.76
CA PRO A 433 -36.04 -6.11 15.30
C PRO A 433 -36.16 -6.17 13.75
N PRO A 434 -37.38 -6.26 13.18
CA PRO A 434 -37.56 -6.41 11.73
C PRO A 434 -36.91 -5.30 10.88
N TYR A 435 -36.78 -4.09 11.43
CA TYR A 435 -36.12 -2.98 10.74
C TYR A 435 -34.60 -3.19 10.67
N ILE A 436 -33.97 -3.66 11.76
CA ILE A 436 -32.53 -3.99 11.79
C ILE A 436 -32.24 -5.17 10.85
N ALA A 437 -33.09 -6.20 10.86
CA ALA A 437 -32.95 -7.32 9.94
C ALA A 437 -32.98 -6.90 8.46
N ARG A 438 -33.74 -5.86 8.11
CA ARG A 438 -33.75 -5.29 6.74
C ARG A 438 -32.47 -4.54 6.43
N ASP A 439 -32.00 -3.69 7.33
CA ASP A 439 -30.76 -2.93 7.18
C ASP A 439 -29.56 -3.86 6.95
N LEU A 440 -29.54 -4.99 7.68
CA LEU A 440 -28.51 -6.03 7.55
C LEU A 440 -28.73 -6.99 6.38
N CYS A 441 -29.74 -6.78 5.54
CA CYS A 441 -30.09 -7.67 4.42
C CYS A 441 -30.46 -9.11 4.85
N MET A 442 -30.90 -9.30 6.10
CA MET A 442 -31.23 -10.59 6.74
C MET A 442 -32.73 -10.85 6.82
N THR A 443 -33.55 -10.36 5.90
CA THR A 443 -34.99 -10.67 5.90
C THR A 443 -35.29 -12.07 5.39
N GLU A 444 -36.04 -12.87 6.16
CA GLU A 444 -36.66 -14.11 5.66
C GLU A 444 -37.94 -13.79 4.88
N GLY A 445 -38.11 -14.43 3.72
CA GLY A 445 -39.28 -14.28 2.86
C GLY A 445 -39.26 -15.30 1.73
N LEU A 446 -40.32 -16.09 1.68
CA LEU A 446 -40.58 -17.23 0.81
C LEU A 446 -40.44 -16.91 -0.69
N SER A 447 -39.98 -17.93 -1.41
CA SER A 447 -40.01 -18.09 -2.88
C SER A 447 -41.13 -17.30 -3.56
N GLU A 448 -40.74 -16.32 -4.38
CA GLU A 448 -41.29 -16.04 -5.72
C GLU A 448 -40.54 -14.86 -6.34
N ASP A 449 -40.19 -14.98 -7.62
CA ASP A 449 -39.77 -13.86 -8.45
C ASP A 449 -40.79 -12.71 -8.33
N PRO A 450 -40.36 -11.44 -8.21
CA PRO A 450 -39.00 -10.90 -8.31
C PRO A 450 -38.15 -10.99 -7.03
N HIS A 451 -36.83 -11.15 -7.17
CA HIS A 451 -35.86 -11.20 -6.05
C HIS A 451 -35.52 -9.82 -5.47
N SER A 452 -35.30 -9.69 -4.16
CA SER A 452 -34.81 -8.44 -3.58
C SER A 452 -33.34 -8.18 -3.93
N LEU A 453 -32.94 -6.90 -4.07
CA LEU A 453 -31.56 -6.51 -4.33
C LEU A 453 -30.63 -6.99 -3.21
N ALA A 454 -31.09 -6.89 -1.96
CA ALA A 454 -30.40 -7.44 -0.80
C ALA A 454 -30.01 -8.92 -1.01
N ARG A 455 -30.98 -9.74 -1.45
CA ARG A 455 -30.77 -11.18 -1.66
C ARG A 455 -29.84 -11.46 -2.84
N LEU A 456 -30.01 -10.79 -3.97
CA LEU A 456 -29.14 -10.98 -5.15
C LEU A 456 -27.67 -10.71 -4.82
N VAL A 457 -27.42 -9.67 -4.02
CA VAL A 457 -26.07 -9.32 -3.56
C VAL A 457 -25.55 -10.35 -2.54
N SER A 458 -26.37 -10.73 -1.54
CA SER A 458 -25.98 -11.72 -0.52
C SER A 458 -25.75 -13.13 -1.09
N ASP A 459 -26.50 -13.54 -2.10
CA ASP A 459 -26.38 -14.85 -2.77
C ASP A 459 -25.22 -14.87 -3.80
N GLY A 460 -24.45 -13.77 -3.93
CA GLY A 460 -23.32 -13.66 -4.86
C GLY A 460 -23.72 -13.56 -6.33
N GLN A 461 -24.98 -13.19 -6.60
CA GLN A 461 -25.57 -13.09 -7.94
C GLN A 461 -25.85 -11.64 -8.34
N ASN A 462 -24.98 -10.70 -7.93
CA ASN A 462 -25.15 -9.29 -8.23
C ASN A 462 -24.90 -8.99 -9.71
N PRO A 463 -25.92 -8.56 -10.48
CA PRO A 463 -25.79 -8.37 -11.91
C PRO A 463 -25.42 -6.91 -12.27
N PHE A 464 -25.28 -6.02 -11.28
CA PHE A 464 -25.08 -4.57 -11.49
C PHE A 464 -23.66 -4.12 -11.16
N ARG A 465 -22.69 -5.04 -11.15
CA ARG A 465 -21.30 -4.81 -10.72
C ARG A 465 -20.36 -4.47 -11.88
N ASP A 466 -20.87 -3.68 -12.81
CA ASP A 466 -20.12 -3.02 -13.88
C ASP A 466 -20.69 -1.61 -14.11
N GLU A 467 -19.91 -0.72 -14.71
CA GLU A 467 -20.32 0.66 -14.87
C GLU A 467 -21.62 0.81 -15.69
N MET A 468 -21.81 0.01 -16.73
CA MET A 468 -23.00 0.12 -17.58
C MET A 468 -24.26 -0.29 -16.81
N ALA A 469 -24.26 -1.48 -16.20
CA ALA A 469 -25.39 -2.01 -15.46
C ALA A 469 -25.70 -1.19 -14.21
N LEU A 470 -24.67 -0.68 -13.52
CA LEU A 470 -24.82 0.21 -12.36
C LEU A 470 -25.55 1.50 -12.73
N LEU A 471 -25.21 2.12 -13.86
CA LEU A 471 -25.84 3.37 -14.30
C LEU A 471 -27.26 3.16 -14.82
N GLN A 472 -27.52 2.03 -15.50
CA GLN A 472 -28.89 1.65 -15.84
C GLN A 472 -29.74 1.44 -14.58
N PHE A 473 -29.20 0.76 -13.56
CA PHE A 473 -29.84 0.62 -12.26
C PHE A 473 -30.10 2.00 -11.62
N ALA A 474 -29.12 2.91 -11.66
CA ALA A 474 -29.27 4.28 -11.15
C ALA A 474 -30.44 5.03 -11.81
N ILE A 475 -30.60 4.94 -13.13
CA ILE A 475 -31.73 5.55 -13.86
C ILE A 475 -33.07 5.01 -13.36
N LYS A 476 -33.22 3.68 -13.21
CA LYS A 476 -34.48 3.08 -12.73
C LYS A 476 -34.78 3.53 -11.29
N VAL A 477 -33.77 3.62 -10.42
CA VAL A 477 -33.93 4.14 -9.04
C VAL A 477 -34.30 5.63 -9.03
N LEU A 478 -33.69 6.45 -9.87
CA LEU A 478 -34.03 7.88 -10.00
C LEU A 478 -35.48 8.10 -10.44
N HIS A 479 -35.99 7.27 -11.35
CA HIS A 479 -37.42 7.30 -11.72
C HIS A 479 -38.34 6.95 -10.54
N ILE A 480 -37.94 6.04 -9.65
CA ILE A 480 -38.67 5.73 -8.42
C ILE A 480 -38.65 6.95 -7.48
N LEU A 481 -37.47 7.55 -7.25
CA LEU A 481 -37.30 8.71 -6.38
C LEU A 481 -38.08 9.94 -6.87
N ARG A 482 -38.13 10.16 -8.19
CA ARG A 482 -38.87 11.27 -8.81
C ARG A 482 -40.38 11.25 -8.53
N ARG A 483 -40.96 10.08 -8.21
CA ARG A 483 -42.39 9.92 -7.90
C ARG A 483 -42.78 10.45 -6.50
N GLY A 484 -41.86 11.05 -5.74
CA GLY A 484 -42.16 11.77 -4.50
C GLY A 484 -42.06 10.92 -3.23
N GLN A 485 -41.18 9.92 -3.21
CA GLN A 485 -41.00 9.04 -2.04
C GLN A 485 -40.28 9.76 -0.90
N ARG A 486 -40.95 9.90 0.27
CA ARG A 486 -40.37 10.57 1.46
C ARG A 486 -39.67 9.63 2.45
N SER A 487 -39.85 8.33 2.29
CA SER A 487 -39.28 7.31 3.18
C SER A 487 -37.92 6.82 2.69
N VAL A 488 -37.08 6.37 3.62
CA VAL A 488 -35.83 5.65 3.33
C VAL A 488 -36.11 4.40 2.50
N ILE A 489 -35.28 4.15 1.48
CA ILE A 489 -35.31 2.96 0.64
C ILE A 489 -34.09 2.10 1.01
N THR A 490 -34.32 0.84 1.38
CA THR A 490 -33.25 -0.13 1.65
C THR A 490 -33.11 -1.12 0.50
N PRO A 491 -31.98 -1.84 0.37
CA PRO A 491 -31.83 -2.90 -0.63
C PRO A 491 -32.89 -4.01 -0.51
N ALA A 492 -33.48 -4.22 0.67
CA ALA A 492 -34.55 -5.19 0.87
C ALA A 492 -35.91 -4.72 0.29
N ASP A 493 -36.10 -3.41 0.09
CA ASP A 493 -37.34 -2.86 -0.47
C ASP A 493 -37.33 -2.86 -2.01
N LEU A 494 -36.15 -2.89 -2.63
CA LEU A 494 -35.97 -2.95 -4.08
C LEU A 494 -36.02 -4.39 -4.57
N HIS A 495 -36.99 -4.70 -5.42
CA HIS A 495 -37.13 -6.01 -6.06
C HIS A 495 -36.77 -5.91 -7.53
N ILE A 496 -35.92 -6.82 -7.99
CA ILE A 496 -35.39 -6.90 -9.34
C ILE A 496 -36.11 -8.03 -10.06
N ASP A 497 -36.87 -7.66 -11.08
CA ASP A 497 -37.52 -8.59 -12.00
C ASP A 497 -36.60 -8.74 -13.22
N LEU A 498 -35.98 -9.92 -13.36
CA LEU A 498 -35.09 -10.25 -14.46
C LEU A 498 -35.92 -10.93 -15.55
N SER A 499 -35.97 -10.32 -16.73
CA SER A 499 -36.62 -10.97 -17.89
C SER A 499 -35.83 -12.21 -18.32
N TYR A 500 -36.53 -13.22 -18.85
CA TYR A 500 -36.14 -14.62 -19.17
C TYR A 500 -34.87 -14.82 -20.05
N ARG A 501 -33.74 -14.22 -19.71
CA ARG A 501 -32.41 -14.68 -20.12
C ARG A 501 -31.67 -15.14 -18.88
N SER A 502 -31.21 -16.38 -18.96
CA SER A 502 -30.42 -17.02 -17.92
C SER A 502 -29.31 -16.08 -17.42
N LEU A 503 -29.25 -15.88 -16.11
CA LEU A 503 -28.14 -15.28 -15.36
C LEU A 503 -26.76 -15.93 -15.65
N SER A 504 -26.71 -16.98 -16.51
CA SER A 504 -25.49 -17.62 -16.97
C SER A 504 -24.65 -16.75 -17.91
N ASP A 505 -25.26 -15.85 -18.69
CA ASP A 505 -24.52 -14.93 -19.55
C ASP A 505 -24.14 -13.69 -18.72
N LYS A 506 -23.09 -13.85 -17.90
CA LYS A 506 -22.59 -12.90 -16.89
C LYS A 506 -22.16 -11.52 -17.42
N TRP A 507 -22.39 -11.19 -18.68
CA TRP A 507 -21.76 -10.04 -19.32
C TRP A 507 -22.80 -9.20 -20.05
N ALA A 508 -23.15 -8.08 -19.40
CA ALA A 508 -24.04 -7.01 -19.84
C ALA A 508 -25.55 -7.28 -19.67
N VAL A 509 -26.06 -6.92 -18.49
CA VAL A 509 -27.48 -6.56 -18.34
C VAL A 509 -27.75 -5.35 -19.24
N ARG A 510 -28.70 -5.50 -20.17
CA ARG A 510 -29.17 -4.40 -21.02
C ARG A 510 -30.36 -3.71 -20.37
N GLU A 511 -30.66 -2.49 -20.84
CA GLU A 511 -31.72 -1.65 -20.26
C GLU A 511 -33.12 -2.31 -20.26
N GLY A 512 -33.36 -3.23 -21.20
CA GLY A 512 -34.60 -3.99 -21.32
C GLY A 512 -34.63 -5.29 -20.51
N ASP A 513 -33.50 -5.72 -19.94
CA ASP A 513 -33.36 -7.05 -19.36
C ASP A 513 -33.91 -7.14 -17.93
N PHE A 514 -34.15 -6.00 -17.27
CA PHE A 514 -34.63 -5.96 -15.89
C PHE A 514 -35.59 -4.80 -15.59
N ARG A 515 -36.39 -4.98 -14.53
CA ARG A 515 -37.20 -3.92 -13.92
C ARG A 515 -36.91 -3.82 -12.43
N VAL A 516 -36.92 -2.59 -11.92
CA VAL A 516 -36.79 -2.31 -10.49
C VAL A 516 -38.17 -1.94 -9.94
N LEU A 517 -38.65 -2.73 -8.99
CA LEU A 517 -39.93 -2.57 -8.33
C LEU A 517 -39.72 -2.22 -6.86
N LEU A 518 -40.36 -1.14 -6.40
CA LEU A 518 -40.32 -0.77 -4.98
C LEU A 518 -41.47 -1.46 -4.23
N ARG A 519 -41.14 -2.37 -3.30
CA ARG A 519 -42.12 -2.94 -2.36
C ARG A 519 -41.97 -2.26 -1.01
N HIS A 520 -42.80 -1.25 -0.77
CA HIS A 520 -42.70 -0.40 0.41
C HIS A 520 -43.36 -1.01 1.65
N ARG A 521 -42.69 -0.90 2.82
CA ARG A 521 -43.36 -0.91 4.12
C ARG A 521 -42.96 0.34 4.91
N ARG A 522 -43.94 0.99 5.57
CA ARG A 522 -43.71 2.21 6.36
C ARG A 522 -42.62 1.99 7.41
N TYR A 523 -41.65 2.91 7.42
CA TYR A 523 -40.56 2.96 8.38
C TYR A 523 -40.83 4.05 9.41
N LEU A 524 -40.66 3.73 10.70
CA LEU A 524 -40.84 4.66 11.82
C LEU A 524 -39.53 4.90 12.60
N THR A 525 -38.38 4.36 12.15
CA THR A 525 -37.09 4.39 12.87
C THR A 525 -35.91 4.77 11.98
N THR A 526 -34.77 5.13 12.59
CA THR A 526 -33.52 5.48 11.91
C THR A 526 -32.84 4.26 11.30
N SER A 527 -32.48 4.31 10.02
CA SER A 527 -31.82 3.24 9.26
C SER A 527 -30.39 3.63 8.87
N ILE A 528 -29.52 2.64 8.63
CA ILE A 528 -28.20 2.87 8.02
C ILE A 528 -28.28 3.34 6.55
N TYR A 529 -29.48 3.49 5.98
CA TYR A 529 -29.72 4.13 4.69
C TYR A 529 -30.37 5.52 4.84
N SER A 530 -30.65 5.99 6.06
CA SER A 530 -31.22 7.33 6.27
C SER A 530 -30.26 8.43 5.81
N PRO A 531 -30.72 9.42 5.01
CA PRO A 531 -29.94 10.62 4.70
C PRO A 531 -29.57 11.36 5.99
N PRO A 532 -28.51 12.17 6.00
CA PRO A 532 -28.12 12.95 7.17
C PRO A 532 -29.22 13.95 7.59
N ASP A 533 -29.36 14.20 8.90
CA ASP A 533 -30.42 15.07 9.44
C ASP A 533 -30.29 16.54 8.99
N TRP A 534 -29.07 16.98 8.67
CA TRP A 534 -28.77 18.33 8.18
C TRP A 534 -29.09 18.52 6.68
N CYS A 535 -29.37 17.44 5.94
CA CYS A 535 -29.62 17.49 4.50
C CYS A 535 -31.01 18.06 4.20
N LEU A 536 -31.08 19.01 3.28
CA LEU A 536 -32.34 19.55 2.75
C LEU A 536 -33.16 18.45 2.07
N ASP A 537 -34.49 18.55 2.13
CA ASP A 537 -35.39 17.56 1.51
C ASP A 537 -35.16 17.42 -0.01
N SER A 538 -34.77 18.51 -0.68
CA SER A 538 -34.41 18.53 -2.10
C SER A 538 -33.16 17.74 -2.45
N GLU A 539 -32.28 17.48 -1.48
CA GLU A 539 -31.01 16.76 -1.66
C GLU A 539 -31.06 15.34 -1.10
N ARG A 540 -32.14 14.92 -0.43
CA ARG A 540 -32.21 13.57 0.16
C ARG A 540 -32.05 12.45 -0.87
N TRP A 541 -32.43 12.70 -2.12
CA TRP A 541 -32.35 11.72 -3.21
C TRP A 541 -30.90 11.33 -3.55
N ARG A 542 -29.93 12.27 -3.51
CA ARG A 542 -28.54 11.98 -3.90
C ARG A 542 -27.88 11.04 -2.89
N PHE A 543 -28.17 11.21 -1.59
CA PHE A 543 -27.74 10.29 -0.55
C PHE A 543 -28.38 8.90 -0.69
N GLN A 544 -29.69 8.83 -0.92
CA GLN A 544 -30.38 7.56 -1.15
C GLN A 544 -29.76 6.80 -2.33
N LEU A 545 -29.56 7.47 -3.46
CA LEU A 545 -28.92 6.87 -4.63
C LEU A 545 -27.49 6.44 -4.30
N GLY A 546 -26.67 7.33 -3.75
CA GLY A 546 -25.26 7.05 -3.44
C GLY A 546 -25.08 5.87 -2.47
N TYR A 547 -25.93 5.73 -1.45
CA TYR A 547 -25.88 4.60 -0.53
C TYR A 547 -26.22 3.27 -1.22
N LEU A 548 -27.23 3.25 -2.10
CA LEU A 548 -27.61 2.06 -2.86
C LEU A 548 -26.55 1.67 -3.88
N LEU A 549 -25.97 2.64 -4.61
CA LEU A 549 -24.87 2.38 -5.55
C LEU A 549 -23.64 1.85 -4.81
N ARG A 550 -23.32 2.41 -3.64
CA ARG A 550 -22.22 1.91 -2.81
C ARG A 550 -22.49 0.49 -2.31
N PHE A 551 -23.71 0.18 -1.87
CA PHE A 551 -24.12 -1.19 -1.51
C PHE A 551 -23.88 -2.17 -2.66
N VAL A 552 -24.35 -1.85 -3.87
CA VAL A 552 -24.14 -2.68 -5.08
C VAL A 552 -22.65 -2.92 -5.37
N LEU A 553 -21.79 -1.90 -5.24
CA LEU A 553 -20.37 -2.05 -5.56
C LEU A 553 -19.57 -2.77 -4.47
N THR A 554 -19.88 -2.49 -3.20
CA THR A 554 -19.21 -3.11 -2.04
C THR A 554 -19.63 -4.55 -1.81
N GLU A 555 -20.84 -4.93 -2.23
CA GLU A 555 -21.47 -6.23 -1.95
C GLU A 555 -21.49 -6.62 -0.46
N ARG A 556 -21.53 -5.62 0.42
CA ARG A 556 -21.56 -5.81 1.86
C ARG A 556 -22.83 -5.19 2.44
N PRO A 557 -23.50 -5.86 3.41
CA PRO A 557 -24.58 -5.23 4.16
C PRO A 557 -24.15 -3.90 4.80
N ASP A 558 -22.92 -3.86 5.34
CA ASP A 558 -22.25 -2.63 5.76
C ASP A 558 -21.54 -1.95 4.58
N PHE A 559 -22.31 -1.29 3.73
CA PHE A 559 -21.80 -0.54 2.58
C PHE A 559 -20.89 0.64 2.99
N THR A 560 -20.88 1.04 4.27
CA THR A 560 -20.04 2.15 4.74
C THR A 560 -18.58 1.76 4.89
N SER A 561 -18.31 0.46 5.04
CA SER A 561 -16.95 -0.09 5.07
C SER A 561 -16.32 -0.03 3.67
N SER A 562 -14.99 0.05 3.61
CA SER A 562 -14.27 -0.26 2.38
C SER A 562 -14.00 -1.77 2.35
N VAL A 563 -14.09 -2.38 1.17
CA VAL A 563 -13.78 -3.79 0.98
C VAL A 563 -12.26 -3.94 1.05
N ARG A 564 -11.72 -4.03 2.27
CA ARG A 564 -10.31 -4.38 2.47
C ARG A 564 -10.15 -5.84 2.06
N ARG A 565 -9.28 -6.10 1.08
CA ARG A 565 -8.68 -7.44 0.92
C ARG A 565 -7.92 -7.76 2.21
N SER A 566 -7.86 -9.02 2.62
CA SER A 566 -6.95 -9.37 3.68
C SER A 566 -5.56 -9.02 3.14
N SER A 567 -4.95 -7.95 3.65
CA SER A 567 -3.51 -7.83 3.49
C SER A 567 -3.00 -9.09 4.16
N GLY A 568 -2.25 -9.94 3.45
CA GLY A 568 -1.69 -11.21 3.96
C GLY A 568 -0.85 -11.11 5.23
N GLN A 569 -0.92 -10.01 5.98
CA GLN A 569 -0.75 -9.96 7.42
C GLN A 569 -1.67 -10.98 8.10
N GLN A 570 -1.24 -12.25 8.10
CA GLN A 570 -1.44 -13.12 9.25
C GLN A 570 -0.68 -12.48 10.43
N THR A 571 -1.28 -11.44 11.00
CA THR A 571 -0.88 -11.01 12.33
C THR A 571 -1.57 -11.98 13.27
N SER A 572 -0.77 -12.81 13.94
CA SER A 572 -1.18 -13.60 15.10
C SER A 572 -2.18 -12.81 15.94
N GLY A 573 -3.29 -13.43 16.38
CA GLY A 573 -4.41 -12.80 17.10
C GLY A 573 -4.06 -12.12 18.44
N GLU A 574 -2.77 -11.87 18.71
CA GLU A 574 -2.22 -11.32 19.95
C GLU A 574 -1.57 -9.95 19.71
N SER A 575 -2.12 -9.16 18.78
CA SER A 575 -1.65 -7.81 18.45
C SER A 575 -2.72 -6.78 18.77
N TYR A 576 -2.32 -5.64 19.33
CA TYR A 576 -3.19 -4.47 19.37
C TYR A 576 -3.29 -3.82 17.98
N ARG A 577 -4.51 -3.58 17.54
CA ARG A 577 -4.85 -2.87 16.29
C ARG A 577 -5.64 -1.60 16.61
N SER A 578 -5.51 -0.59 15.75
CA SER A 578 -6.30 0.64 15.88
C SER A 578 -7.80 0.35 15.73
N VAL A 579 -8.62 0.94 16.60
CA VAL A 579 -10.08 0.84 16.55
C VAL A 579 -10.61 1.24 15.17
N GLY A 580 -11.43 0.40 14.54
CA GLY A 580 -12.17 0.77 13.34
C GLY A 580 -13.20 1.86 13.64
N MET A 581 -13.28 2.89 12.78
CA MET A 581 -14.27 3.96 12.96
C MET A 581 -15.71 3.41 12.82
N PRO A 582 -16.65 3.79 13.71
CA PRO A 582 -18.07 3.43 13.58
C PRO A 582 -18.66 3.91 12.25
N TRP A 583 -19.66 3.21 11.72
CA TRP A 583 -20.26 3.54 10.41
C TRP A 583 -20.74 4.99 10.31
N LYS A 584 -21.25 5.57 11.40
CA LYS A 584 -21.69 6.97 11.47
C LYS A 584 -20.56 7.96 11.18
N MET A 585 -19.35 7.68 11.69
CA MET A 585 -18.16 8.49 11.43
C MET A 585 -17.63 8.23 10.02
N ARG A 586 -17.63 6.95 9.58
CA ARG A 586 -17.18 6.56 8.23
C ARG A 586 -17.95 7.26 7.11
N ARG A 587 -19.24 7.59 7.33
CA ARG A 587 -20.05 8.36 6.36
C ARG A 587 -19.49 9.73 5.98
N TYR A 588 -18.70 10.35 6.85
CA TYR A 588 -18.08 11.65 6.59
C TYR A 588 -16.63 11.55 6.06
N GLY A 589 -16.13 10.32 5.92
CA GLY A 589 -14.76 10.04 5.46
C GLY A 589 -14.71 8.93 4.43
N PHE A 590 -15.74 8.80 3.59
CA PHE A 590 -15.78 7.76 2.57
C PHE A 590 -14.62 7.91 1.58
N PHE A 591 -13.87 6.83 1.41
CA PHE A 591 -13.04 6.66 0.23
C PHE A 591 -13.89 6.02 -0.88
N HIS A 592 -13.94 6.67 -2.04
CA HIS A 592 -14.70 6.24 -3.21
C HIS A 592 -13.83 5.88 -4.41
N GLY A 593 -12.50 5.83 -4.24
CA GLY A 593 -11.60 5.33 -5.27
C GLY A 593 -11.86 3.87 -5.59
N HIS A 594 -11.38 3.42 -6.75
CA HIS A 594 -11.59 2.05 -7.25
C HIS A 594 -11.23 0.98 -6.19
N GLU A 595 -10.15 1.19 -5.44
CA GLU A 595 -9.69 0.27 -4.38
C GLU A 595 -10.68 0.13 -3.20
N ALA A 596 -11.62 1.08 -3.02
CA ALA A 596 -12.62 1.01 -1.95
C ALA A 596 -13.58 -0.18 -2.09
N PHE A 597 -13.74 -0.70 -3.31
CA PHE A 597 -14.66 -1.77 -3.68
C PHE A 597 -13.97 -3.14 -3.78
N GLY A 598 -12.68 -3.21 -3.44
CA GLY A 598 -11.90 -4.43 -3.18
C GLY A 598 -11.42 -5.19 -4.42
N ASP A 599 -12.23 -5.26 -5.47
CA ASP A 599 -11.88 -6.05 -6.66
C ASP A 599 -11.12 -5.22 -7.70
N ARG A 600 -9.84 -5.56 -7.90
CA ARG A 600 -8.95 -4.90 -8.87
C ARG A 600 -9.42 -5.05 -10.32
N TRP A 601 -10.26 -6.03 -10.58
CA TRP A 601 -10.84 -6.31 -11.90
C TRP A 601 -12.20 -5.63 -12.12
N LEU A 602 -12.73 -4.90 -11.14
CA LEU A 602 -14.05 -4.27 -11.20
C LEU A 602 -14.12 -3.27 -12.38
N PRO A 603 -15.01 -3.47 -13.37
CA PRO A 603 -15.07 -2.67 -14.58
C PRO A 603 -15.82 -1.34 -14.36
N ILE A 604 -15.26 -0.48 -13.51
CA ILE A 604 -15.71 0.90 -13.31
C ILE A 604 -14.57 1.89 -13.56
N THR A 605 -14.90 3.03 -14.17
CA THR A 605 -13.95 4.11 -14.44
C THR A 605 -13.96 5.16 -13.33
N GLU A 606 -13.07 6.14 -13.47
CA GLU A 606 -13.02 7.30 -12.58
C GLU A 606 -14.35 8.09 -12.57
N TRP A 607 -15.12 8.05 -13.67
CA TRP A 607 -16.41 8.74 -13.76
C TRP A 607 -17.40 8.23 -12.70
N THR A 608 -17.50 6.90 -12.50
CA THR A 608 -18.33 6.30 -11.45
C THR A 608 -17.85 6.69 -10.06
N THR A 609 -16.53 6.74 -9.85
CA THR A 609 -15.97 7.13 -8.55
C THR A 609 -16.26 8.60 -8.23
N LYS A 610 -16.15 9.49 -9.23
CA LYS A 610 -16.51 10.93 -9.13
C LYS A 610 -18.01 11.10 -8.87
N LEU A 611 -18.85 10.33 -9.55
CA LEU A 611 -20.30 10.32 -9.30
C LEU A 611 -20.60 10.03 -7.82
N LEU A 612 -19.98 9.01 -7.23
CA LEU A 612 -20.21 8.67 -5.82
C LEU A 612 -19.71 9.76 -4.87
N ILE A 613 -18.57 10.39 -5.16
CA ILE A 613 -18.05 11.52 -4.38
C ILE A 613 -19.06 12.67 -4.39
N GLU A 614 -19.60 13.02 -5.56
CA GLU A 614 -20.58 14.10 -5.68
C GLU A 614 -21.89 13.75 -4.95
N LEU A 615 -22.45 12.56 -5.20
CA LEU A 615 -23.71 12.13 -4.57
C LEU A 615 -23.63 12.12 -3.04
N LEU A 616 -22.47 11.77 -2.48
CA LEU A 616 -22.25 11.57 -1.05
C LEU A 616 -21.46 12.70 -0.38
N ALA A 617 -21.27 13.83 -1.08
CA ALA A 617 -20.59 15.00 -0.54
C ALA A 617 -21.32 15.58 0.68
N TRP A 618 -20.57 15.91 1.73
CA TRP A 618 -21.04 16.62 2.92
C TRP A 618 -20.50 18.07 2.93
N PRO A 619 -21.08 19.01 3.72
CA PRO A 619 -20.67 20.41 3.69
C PRO A 619 -19.18 20.60 3.97
N GLY A 620 -18.44 21.16 3.00
CA GLY A 620 -16.98 21.33 3.09
C GLY A 620 -16.17 20.16 2.52
N ALA A 621 -16.82 19.07 2.08
CA ALA A 621 -16.19 18.07 1.23
C ALA A 621 -15.86 18.68 -0.13
N ARG A 622 -14.77 18.21 -0.73
CA ARG A 622 -14.40 18.60 -2.09
C ARG A 622 -15.21 17.77 -3.08
N THR A 623 -15.71 18.41 -4.13
CA THR A 623 -16.52 17.76 -5.16
C THR A 623 -15.82 17.82 -6.52
N PRO A 624 -16.03 16.81 -7.38
CA PRO A 624 -15.43 16.76 -8.71
C PRO A 624 -16.07 17.74 -9.73
N GLY A 625 -17.17 18.41 -9.38
CA GLY A 625 -17.79 19.45 -10.21
C GLY A 625 -18.91 18.94 -11.11
N PHE A 626 -19.67 17.93 -10.65
CA PHE A 626 -20.89 17.51 -11.34
C PHE A 626 -22.05 18.41 -10.92
N GLU A 627 -22.05 19.66 -11.40
CA GLU A 627 -23.04 20.71 -11.07
C GLU A 627 -24.49 20.26 -11.28
N TRP A 628 -24.72 19.35 -12.24
CA TRP A 628 -26.04 18.77 -12.50
C TRP A 628 -26.63 17.94 -11.34
N VAL A 629 -25.83 17.56 -10.34
CA VAL A 629 -26.34 16.95 -9.10
C VAL A 629 -27.10 17.98 -8.27
N ASP A 630 -26.64 19.23 -8.25
CA ASP A 630 -27.33 20.32 -7.54
C ASP A 630 -28.62 20.74 -8.25
N ASP A 631 -28.67 20.59 -9.58
CA ASP A 631 -29.86 20.83 -10.40
C ASP A 631 -30.98 19.78 -10.21
N GLY A 632 -30.69 18.70 -9.48
CA GLY A 632 -31.67 17.69 -9.07
C GLY A 632 -31.88 16.51 -10.03
N ILE A 633 -32.89 15.69 -9.73
CA ILE A 633 -33.11 14.37 -10.36
C ILE A 633 -33.22 14.44 -11.90
N GLY A 634 -33.83 15.50 -12.44
CA GLY A 634 -34.03 15.65 -13.89
C GLY A 634 -32.70 15.80 -14.66
N ALA A 635 -31.82 16.65 -14.17
CA ALA A 635 -30.49 16.86 -14.75
C ALA A 635 -29.61 15.61 -14.57
N ALA A 636 -29.69 14.97 -13.40
CA ALA A 636 -29.00 13.71 -13.13
C ALA A 636 -29.38 12.58 -14.10
N LEU A 637 -30.67 12.42 -14.41
CA LEU A 637 -31.13 11.45 -15.41
C LEU A 637 -30.48 11.70 -16.78
N ASN A 638 -30.43 12.94 -17.24
CA ASN A 638 -29.85 13.30 -18.54
C ASN A 638 -28.33 13.04 -18.56
N ALA A 639 -27.60 13.46 -17.52
CA ALA A 639 -26.15 13.29 -17.44
C ALA A 639 -25.74 11.80 -17.37
N ILE A 640 -26.48 11.00 -16.59
CA ILE A 640 -26.24 9.54 -16.51
C ILE A 640 -26.57 8.86 -17.85
N GLN A 641 -27.64 9.27 -18.53
CA GLN A 641 -27.98 8.74 -19.85
C GLN A 641 -26.89 9.07 -20.89
N GLU A 642 -26.39 10.31 -20.91
CA GLU A 642 -25.30 10.69 -21.81
C GLU A 642 -24.04 9.84 -21.58
N ARG A 643 -23.74 9.50 -20.32
CA ARG A 643 -22.64 8.59 -19.98
C ARG A 643 -22.89 7.18 -20.48
N ILE A 644 -24.09 6.64 -20.31
CA ILE A 644 -24.49 5.33 -20.85
C ILE A 644 -24.30 5.30 -22.37
N ASP A 645 -24.75 6.34 -23.08
CA ASP A 645 -24.60 6.44 -24.54
C ASP A 645 -23.12 6.47 -24.96
N LYS A 646 -22.24 7.13 -24.18
CA LYS A 646 -20.79 7.09 -24.38
C LYS A 646 -20.22 5.68 -24.18
N LEU A 647 -20.64 4.96 -23.14
CA LEU A 647 -20.18 3.59 -22.88
C LEU A 647 -20.62 2.61 -23.99
N TRP A 648 -21.82 2.77 -24.55
CA TRP A 648 -22.27 1.99 -25.71
C TRP A 648 -21.36 2.15 -26.93
N ARG A 649 -20.85 3.35 -27.19
CA ARG A 649 -19.89 3.60 -28.29
C ARG A 649 -18.51 2.98 -28.02
N LEU A 650 -18.13 2.87 -26.75
CA LEU A 650 -16.87 2.26 -26.35
C LEU A 650 -16.92 0.73 -26.39
N GLN A 651 -18.11 0.13 -26.33
CA GLN A 651 -18.27 -1.32 -26.43
C GLN A 651 -17.71 -1.87 -27.75
N GLY A 652 -17.03 -3.02 -27.67
CA GLY A 652 -16.53 -3.75 -28.84
C GLY A 652 -17.67 -4.24 -29.72
N ALA A 653 -17.58 -4.03 -31.03
CA ALA A 653 -18.62 -4.44 -31.97
C ALA A 653 -18.68 -5.97 -32.14
N SER A 654 -17.53 -6.65 -32.01
CA SER A 654 -17.41 -8.10 -32.17
C SER A 654 -17.76 -8.87 -30.90
N LYS A 655 -17.24 -8.44 -29.74
CA LYS A 655 -17.37 -9.20 -28.49
C LYS A 655 -18.36 -8.60 -27.50
N SER A 656 -18.87 -7.40 -27.77
CA SER A 656 -19.68 -6.64 -26.80
C SER A 656 -18.94 -6.39 -25.47
N GLU A 657 -17.60 -6.46 -25.45
CA GLU A 657 -16.80 -6.15 -24.25
C GLU A 657 -16.71 -4.64 -24.03
N LEU A 658 -16.78 -4.19 -22.78
CA LEU A 658 -16.59 -2.78 -22.42
C LEU A 658 -15.10 -2.42 -22.49
N LEU A 659 -14.75 -1.50 -23.39
CA LEU A 659 -13.40 -0.95 -23.50
C LEU A 659 -13.29 0.29 -22.61
N LEU A 660 -12.70 0.13 -21.43
CA LEU A 660 -12.68 1.14 -20.37
C LEU A 660 -11.36 1.90 -20.37
N LYS A 661 -11.44 3.23 -20.45
CA LYS A 661 -10.28 4.13 -20.46
C LYS A 661 -9.87 4.54 -19.04
N ILE A 662 -8.57 4.48 -18.76
CA ILE A 662 -7.92 4.96 -17.54
C ILE A 662 -7.08 6.18 -17.89
N GLU A 663 -7.57 7.36 -17.50
CA GLU A 663 -6.93 8.66 -17.74
C GLU A 663 -6.13 9.09 -16.50
N ALA A 664 -5.04 8.39 -16.22
CA ALA A 664 -4.20 8.68 -15.05
C ALA A 664 -3.39 9.97 -15.24
N GLU A 665 -3.51 10.90 -14.29
CA GLU A 665 -2.69 12.13 -14.27
C GLU A 665 -1.22 11.82 -13.98
N PRO A 666 -0.26 12.41 -14.71
CA PRO A 666 1.14 12.03 -14.58
C PRO A 666 1.71 12.32 -13.18
N PRO A 667 2.58 11.45 -12.64
CA PRO A 667 3.21 11.63 -11.32
C PRO A 667 4.23 12.79 -11.26
N VAL A 668 4.55 13.36 -12.42
CA VAL A 668 5.50 14.47 -12.64
C VAL A 668 4.89 15.45 -13.63
N THR A 669 5.14 16.74 -13.42
CA THR A 669 4.78 17.77 -14.41
C THR A 669 5.54 17.53 -15.70
N ILE A 670 4.81 17.41 -16.80
CA ILE A 670 5.39 17.28 -18.14
C ILE A 670 5.70 18.69 -18.63
N ALA A 671 6.97 19.02 -18.83
CA ALA A 671 7.40 20.35 -19.29
C ALA A 671 7.44 20.45 -20.82
N GLN A 672 7.67 19.31 -21.50
CA GLN A 672 7.79 19.21 -22.95
C GLN A 672 7.32 17.82 -23.39
N ASN A 673 7.05 17.66 -24.69
CA ASN A 673 6.70 16.37 -25.27
C ASN A 673 7.78 15.33 -24.92
N ARG A 674 7.35 14.13 -24.48
CA ARG A 674 8.24 13.06 -24.03
C ARG A 674 7.95 11.74 -24.74
N PRO A 675 8.98 10.90 -24.94
CA PRO A 675 8.81 9.58 -25.55
C PRO A 675 8.10 8.61 -24.58
N LEU A 676 7.62 7.50 -25.11
CA LEU A 676 7.29 6.31 -24.31
C LEU A 676 8.51 5.39 -24.27
N ARG A 677 9.06 5.12 -23.08
CA ARG A 677 10.15 4.15 -22.88
C ARG A 677 9.68 2.93 -22.11
N ALA A 678 9.65 1.78 -22.77
CA ALA A 678 9.27 0.51 -22.16
C ALA A 678 10.48 -0.41 -21.96
N ALA A 679 10.50 -1.17 -20.86
CA ALA A 679 11.40 -2.31 -20.67
C ALA A 679 10.61 -3.61 -20.66
N VAL A 680 11.01 -4.55 -21.49
CA VAL A 680 10.43 -5.89 -21.59
C VAL A 680 11.37 -6.85 -20.89
N VAL A 681 10.87 -7.48 -19.82
CA VAL A 681 11.63 -8.46 -19.04
C VAL A 681 11.21 -9.85 -19.47
N GLN A 682 12.20 -10.69 -19.75
CA GLN A 682 12.02 -12.10 -20.05
C GLN A 682 12.47 -12.89 -18.81
N THR A 683 11.52 -13.27 -17.94
CA THR A 683 11.79 -14.06 -16.73
C THR A 683 11.80 -15.55 -17.02
N VAL A 684 12.67 -16.32 -16.37
CA VAL A 684 12.76 -17.79 -16.55
C VAL A 684 11.81 -18.54 -15.61
N LEU A 685 11.61 -18.03 -14.38
CA LEU A 685 10.68 -18.59 -13.40
C LEU A 685 9.31 -17.90 -13.45
N PRO A 686 8.21 -18.61 -13.10
CA PRO A 686 8.15 -20.00 -12.64
C PRO A 686 8.32 -21.04 -13.77
N GLN A 687 8.63 -22.28 -13.40
CA GLN A 687 8.54 -23.40 -14.34
C GLN A 687 7.10 -23.91 -14.43
N GLU A 688 6.62 -24.18 -15.63
CA GLU A 688 5.28 -24.77 -15.84
C GLU A 688 5.06 -26.11 -15.10
N SER A 689 6.13 -26.87 -14.86
CA SER A 689 6.10 -28.11 -14.07
C SER A 689 5.63 -27.90 -12.63
N TRP A 690 5.76 -26.68 -12.09
CA TRP A 690 5.34 -26.34 -10.74
C TRP A 690 3.82 -26.23 -10.57
N PHE A 691 3.06 -26.31 -11.67
CA PHE A 691 1.60 -26.22 -11.67
C PHE A 691 0.92 -27.50 -12.20
N GLN A 692 1.61 -28.66 -12.23
CA GLN A 692 1.13 -29.86 -12.92
C GLN A 692 -0.20 -30.42 -12.39
N ARG A 693 -0.44 -30.40 -11.08
CA ARG A 693 -1.71 -30.85 -10.45
C ARG A 693 -2.62 -29.70 -10.07
N GLY A 694 -2.14 -28.47 -10.20
CA GLY A 694 -2.92 -27.25 -10.07
C GLY A 694 -2.13 -26.08 -9.48
N PRO A 695 -2.75 -24.89 -9.39
CA PRO A 695 -2.19 -23.73 -8.70
C PRO A 695 -1.81 -23.97 -7.23
N GLU A 696 -2.41 -24.95 -6.58
CA GLU A 696 -2.18 -25.31 -5.18
C GLU A 696 -0.84 -26.05 -4.95
N ASP A 697 -0.19 -26.54 -6.00
CA ASP A 697 1.10 -27.24 -5.92
C ASP A 697 2.30 -26.31 -5.61
N LEU A 698 2.08 -24.99 -5.55
CA LEU A 698 3.15 -24.03 -5.30
C LEU A 698 3.64 -24.11 -3.84
N CYS A 699 4.66 -24.93 -3.61
CA CYS A 699 5.29 -25.07 -2.31
C CYS A 699 6.04 -23.80 -1.88
N PRO A 700 6.31 -23.62 -0.56
CA PRO A 700 7.05 -22.47 -0.04
C PRO A 700 8.40 -22.25 -0.72
N GLU A 701 9.12 -23.31 -1.07
CA GLU A 701 10.43 -23.27 -1.73
C GLU A 701 10.34 -22.67 -3.14
N HIS A 702 9.41 -23.18 -3.96
CA HIS A 702 9.14 -22.62 -5.29
C HIS A 702 8.73 -21.16 -5.18
N ARG A 703 7.86 -20.83 -4.23
CA ARG A 703 7.44 -19.45 -4.03
C ARG A 703 8.62 -18.56 -3.64
N ARG A 704 9.54 -19.03 -2.79
CA ARG A 704 10.78 -18.32 -2.42
C ARG A 704 11.67 -18.05 -3.64
N ALA A 705 11.91 -19.09 -4.45
CA ALA A 705 12.66 -18.99 -5.70
C ALA A 705 12.05 -17.97 -6.68
N MET A 706 10.73 -17.94 -6.81
CA MET A 706 10.03 -16.92 -7.62
C MET A 706 10.26 -15.50 -7.13
N ARG A 707 10.14 -15.27 -5.81
CA ARG A 707 10.37 -13.93 -5.22
C ARG A 707 11.82 -13.49 -5.39
N ARG A 708 12.77 -14.39 -5.16
CA ARG A 708 14.21 -14.18 -5.41
C ARG A 708 14.45 -13.79 -6.87
N HIS A 709 13.92 -14.56 -7.81
CA HIS A 709 14.05 -14.30 -9.25
C HIS A 709 13.44 -12.96 -9.67
N LEU A 710 12.27 -12.60 -9.13
CA LEU A 710 11.65 -11.29 -9.36
C LEU A 710 12.54 -10.13 -8.86
N ALA A 711 13.06 -10.23 -7.63
CA ALA A 711 13.92 -9.20 -7.05
C ALA A 711 15.20 -9.01 -7.89
N THR A 712 15.83 -10.11 -8.29
CA THR A 712 17.01 -10.10 -9.16
C THR A 712 16.71 -9.54 -10.55
N ALA A 713 15.59 -9.93 -11.17
CA ALA A 713 15.19 -9.38 -12.47
C ALA A 713 15.02 -7.84 -12.43
N LEU A 714 14.42 -7.30 -11.37
CA LEU A 714 14.31 -5.85 -11.17
C LEU A 714 15.67 -5.19 -10.88
N ALA A 715 16.61 -5.90 -10.24
CA ALA A 715 17.99 -5.44 -10.11
C ALA A 715 18.68 -5.33 -11.48
N VAL A 716 18.52 -6.33 -12.35
CA VAL A 716 19.04 -6.32 -13.72
C VAL A 716 18.45 -5.16 -14.52
N VAL A 717 17.14 -4.90 -14.42
CA VAL A 717 16.51 -3.72 -15.06
C VAL A 717 17.16 -2.42 -14.58
N ARG A 718 17.39 -2.26 -13.27
CA ARG A 718 18.04 -1.07 -12.71
C ARG A 718 19.47 -0.90 -13.20
N SER A 719 20.24 -1.98 -13.27
CA SER A 719 21.61 -1.98 -13.82
C SER A 719 21.61 -1.65 -15.31
N SER A 720 20.66 -2.19 -16.07
CA SER A 720 20.49 -1.89 -17.50
C SER A 720 20.11 -0.42 -17.74
N LEU A 721 19.24 0.15 -16.90
CA LEU A 721 18.93 1.58 -16.93
C LEU A 721 20.15 2.46 -16.59
N ARG A 722 21.03 2.02 -15.68
CA ARG A 722 22.31 2.71 -15.41
C ARG A 722 23.23 2.66 -16.62
N LEU A 723 23.35 1.49 -17.26
CA LEU A 723 24.12 1.32 -18.50
C LEU A 723 23.57 2.21 -19.62
N ARG A 724 22.26 2.36 -19.75
CA ARG A 724 21.66 3.27 -20.76
C ARG A 724 22.06 4.73 -20.58
N ARG A 725 22.24 5.19 -19.34
CA ARG A 725 22.70 6.57 -19.07
C ARG A 725 24.12 6.84 -19.56
N THR A 726 24.92 5.82 -19.87
CA THR A 726 26.30 6.03 -20.29
C THR A 726 26.44 6.31 -21.78
N HIS A 727 25.42 6.03 -22.59
CA HIS A 727 25.48 6.21 -24.05
C HIS A 727 24.37 7.09 -24.63
N GLU A 728 23.32 7.40 -23.87
CA GLU A 728 22.25 8.30 -24.32
C GLU A 728 21.66 9.10 -23.14
N ASP A 729 21.67 10.43 -23.28
CA ASP A 729 21.15 11.32 -22.24
C ASP A 729 19.63 11.15 -22.07
N GLY A 730 19.21 10.94 -20.81
CA GLY A 730 17.82 10.67 -20.47
C GLY A 730 17.40 9.20 -20.63
N ALA A 731 18.12 8.37 -21.39
CA ALA A 731 17.75 6.96 -21.67
C ALA A 731 17.74 6.02 -20.46
N GLY A 732 18.15 6.50 -19.29
CA GLY A 732 18.02 5.78 -18.02
C GLY A 732 16.73 6.06 -17.25
N SER A 733 15.71 6.61 -17.89
CA SER A 733 14.33 6.64 -17.41
C SER A 733 13.52 5.50 -18.03
N ILE A 734 12.48 5.07 -17.35
CA ILE A 734 11.54 4.05 -17.81
C ILE A 734 10.12 4.55 -17.52
N ASP A 735 9.21 4.31 -18.44
CA ASP A 735 7.80 4.71 -18.34
C ASP A 735 6.86 3.50 -18.24
N LEU A 736 7.26 2.34 -18.77
CA LEU A 736 6.51 1.09 -18.71
C LEU A 736 7.44 -0.11 -18.47
N LEU A 737 7.20 -0.89 -17.44
CA LEU A 737 7.81 -2.21 -17.24
C LEU A 737 6.83 -3.30 -17.65
N ILE A 738 7.27 -4.25 -18.47
CA ILE A 738 6.45 -5.37 -18.95
C ILE A 738 7.09 -6.67 -18.48
N MET A 739 6.30 -7.54 -17.83
CA MET A 739 6.72 -8.87 -17.38
C MET A 739 5.82 -9.97 -17.93
N PRO A 740 6.33 -11.21 -18.08
CA PRO A 740 5.59 -12.31 -18.72
C PRO A 740 4.39 -12.82 -17.90
N GLU A 741 3.59 -13.69 -18.50
CA GLU A 741 2.50 -14.42 -17.83
C GLU A 741 3.05 -15.26 -16.67
N LEU A 742 2.27 -15.37 -15.58
CA LEU A 742 2.61 -16.10 -14.33
C LEU A 742 3.93 -15.68 -13.64
N SER A 743 4.56 -14.58 -14.03
CA SER A 743 5.88 -14.20 -13.51
C SER A 743 5.87 -13.63 -12.09
N VAL A 744 4.71 -13.19 -11.57
CA VAL A 744 4.60 -12.50 -10.29
C VAL A 744 3.48 -13.06 -9.41
N HIS A 745 3.80 -13.42 -8.17
CA HIS A 745 2.79 -13.86 -7.20
C HIS A 745 2.03 -12.67 -6.59
N VAL A 746 0.76 -12.86 -6.21
CA VAL A 746 -0.09 -11.78 -5.65
C VAL A 746 0.44 -11.18 -4.35
N HIS A 747 1.17 -11.95 -3.55
CA HIS A 747 1.84 -11.48 -2.33
C HIS A 747 3.12 -10.67 -2.61
N ASP A 748 3.64 -10.65 -3.84
CA ASP A 748 4.85 -9.92 -4.24
C ASP A 748 4.58 -8.60 -4.95
N LEU A 749 3.31 -8.21 -5.08
CA LEU A 749 2.93 -6.94 -5.67
C LEU A 749 3.51 -5.74 -4.90
N GLY A 750 3.87 -5.91 -3.63
CA GLY A 750 4.61 -4.91 -2.87
C GLY A 750 5.98 -4.56 -3.50
N ILE A 751 6.67 -5.54 -4.07
CA ILE A 751 7.97 -5.37 -4.75
C ILE A 751 7.79 -4.51 -6.01
N LEU A 752 6.82 -4.86 -6.86
CA LEU A 752 6.49 -4.10 -8.06
C LEU A 752 5.99 -2.68 -7.73
N LYS A 753 5.17 -2.54 -6.69
CA LYS A 753 4.69 -1.23 -6.23
C LYS A 753 5.86 -0.32 -5.85
N GLN A 754 6.85 -0.82 -5.12
CA GLN A 754 8.06 -0.05 -4.79
C GLN A 754 8.84 0.36 -6.04
N PHE A 755 8.98 -0.55 -7.02
CA PHE A 755 9.62 -0.25 -8.29
C PHE A 755 8.88 0.88 -9.05
N ALA A 756 7.55 0.77 -9.15
CA ALA A 756 6.68 1.75 -9.81
C ALA A 756 6.77 3.13 -9.15
N ILE A 757 6.76 3.22 -7.82
CA ILE A 757 6.94 4.50 -7.10
C ILE A 757 8.31 5.10 -7.38
N SER A 758 9.36 4.28 -7.32
CA SER A 758 10.75 4.72 -7.39
C SER A 758 11.12 5.26 -8.77
N HIS A 759 10.62 4.60 -9.83
CA HIS A 759 10.87 4.99 -11.22
C HIS A 759 9.76 5.86 -11.80
N LYS A 760 8.62 6.00 -11.09
CA LYS A 760 7.41 6.68 -11.57
C LYS A 760 6.91 6.09 -12.89
N ALA A 761 7.07 4.77 -13.04
CA ALA A 761 6.78 4.02 -14.24
C ALA A 761 5.53 3.16 -14.05
N MET A 762 4.76 2.99 -15.12
CA MET A 762 3.69 1.99 -15.18
C MET A 762 4.30 0.59 -15.15
N VAL A 763 3.57 -0.38 -14.62
CA VAL A 763 3.97 -1.80 -14.65
C VAL A 763 2.81 -2.62 -15.19
N LEU A 764 3.11 -3.51 -16.13
CA LEU A 764 2.25 -4.58 -16.58
C LEU A 764 2.95 -5.91 -16.29
N ALA A 765 2.35 -6.74 -15.44
CA ALA A 765 2.93 -8.04 -15.09
C ALA A 765 1.87 -9.15 -15.08
N GLY A 766 2.20 -10.32 -15.61
CA GLY A 766 1.35 -11.50 -15.48
C GLY A 766 1.37 -12.05 -14.05
N LEU A 767 0.19 -12.32 -13.50
CA LEU A 767 0.03 -12.87 -12.16
C LEU A 767 0.04 -14.40 -12.22
N VAL A 768 0.64 -15.03 -11.21
CA VAL A 768 0.41 -16.45 -10.91
C VAL A 768 -1.08 -16.67 -10.67
N TYR A 769 -1.57 -17.87 -11.01
CA TYR A 769 -2.93 -18.30 -10.71
C TYR A 769 -3.32 -17.97 -9.27
N HIS A 770 -4.44 -17.27 -9.10
CA HIS A 770 -4.96 -16.89 -7.79
C HIS A 770 -6.48 -16.92 -7.83
N LYS A 771 -7.12 -16.92 -6.67
CA LYS A 771 -8.57 -16.78 -6.59
C LYS A 771 -8.96 -15.32 -6.82
N ALA A 772 -10.00 -15.08 -7.61
CA ALA A 772 -10.49 -13.71 -7.87
C ALA A 772 -10.92 -12.98 -6.57
N ARG A 773 -11.33 -13.76 -5.56
CA ARG A 773 -11.59 -13.37 -4.17
C ARG A 773 -11.01 -14.43 -3.23
N GLU A 774 -10.46 -14.03 -2.10
CA GLU A 774 -9.82 -14.95 -1.15
C GLU A 774 -10.82 -15.94 -0.53
N ASP A 775 -12.04 -15.47 -0.24
CA ASP A 775 -13.13 -16.25 0.38
C ASP A 775 -13.90 -17.13 -0.60
N ASP A 776 -13.50 -17.16 -1.88
CA ASP A 776 -14.21 -17.93 -2.90
C ASP A 776 -13.83 -19.42 -2.84
N CYS A 777 -14.84 -20.30 -2.82
CA CYS A 777 -14.69 -21.72 -3.17
C CYS A 777 -14.53 -21.93 -4.68
N GLN A 778 -14.45 -20.84 -5.45
CA GLN A 778 -14.39 -20.86 -6.91
C GLN A 778 -13.01 -21.25 -7.45
N PRO A 779 -12.96 -21.75 -8.70
CA PRO A 779 -11.72 -22.02 -9.42
C PRO A 779 -10.79 -20.80 -9.51
N PHE A 780 -9.50 -21.08 -9.69
CA PHE A 780 -8.46 -20.07 -9.89
C PHE A 780 -8.68 -19.29 -11.19
N VAL A 781 -8.10 -18.09 -11.26
CA VAL A 781 -8.10 -17.23 -12.44
C VAL A 781 -6.68 -16.93 -12.89
N ASN A 782 -6.53 -16.64 -14.18
CA ASN A 782 -5.32 -16.11 -14.77
C ASN A 782 -5.57 -14.65 -15.18
N SER A 783 -4.68 -13.75 -14.80
CA SER A 783 -4.78 -12.34 -15.12
C SER A 783 -3.41 -11.67 -15.15
N ALA A 784 -3.35 -10.49 -15.76
CA ALA A 784 -2.23 -9.56 -15.62
C ALA A 784 -2.65 -8.38 -14.73
N VAL A 785 -1.69 -7.67 -14.17
CA VAL A 785 -1.92 -6.47 -13.36
C VAL A 785 -1.28 -5.24 -13.99
N TRP A 786 -2.06 -4.17 -14.08
CA TRP A 786 -1.60 -2.82 -14.34
C TRP A 786 -1.37 -2.09 -13.02
N MET A 787 -0.18 -1.54 -12.83
CA MET A 787 0.11 -0.57 -11.79
C MET A 787 0.40 0.78 -12.44
N VAL A 788 -0.52 1.73 -12.26
CA VAL A 788 -0.45 3.04 -12.92
C VAL A 788 -0.18 4.11 -11.85
N PRO A 789 1.05 4.67 -11.79
CA PRO A 789 1.34 5.77 -10.88
C PRO A 789 0.63 7.03 -11.37
N GLU A 790 -0.14 7.66 -10.48
CA GLU A 790 -0.87 8.87 -10.81
C GLU A 790 -0.71 9.94 -9.72
N LYS A 791 -0.80 11.21 -10.13
CA LYS A 791 -0.88 12.32 -9.19
C LYS A 791 -2.33 12.71 -9.03
N VAL A 792 -2.88 12.47 -7.84
CA VAL A 792 -4.18 13.05 -7.49
C VAL A 792 -3.93 14.47 -7.03
N ARG A 793 -4.69 15.41 -7.59
CA ARG A 793 -4.64 16.83 -7.16
C ARG A 793 -4.80 16.98 -5.64
N GLU A 794 -5.50 16.05 -5.00
CA GLU A 794 -5.96 16.10 -3.61
C GLU A 794 -5.14 15.24 -2.63
N GLY A 795 -4.52 14.15 -3.09
CA GLY A 795 -3.91 13.12 -2.23
C GLY A 795 -2.41 12.88 -2.45
N GLY A 796 -1.77 13.68 -3.32
CA GLY A 796 -0.39 13.47 -3.71
C GLY A 796 -0.24 12.33 -4.72
N ARG A 797 0.84 11.55 -4.63
CA ARG A 797 1.09 10.43 -5.55
C ARG A 797 0.39 9.17 -5.04
N GLN A 798 -0.39 8.54 -5.90
CA GLN A 798 -0.97 7.22 -5.66
C GLN A 798 -0.59 6.25 -6.78
N ILE A 799 -0.88 4.97 -6.57
CA ILE A 799 -0.76 3.95 -7.61
C ILE A 799 -2.11 3.27 -7.71
N ARG A 800 -2.70 3.32 -8.90
CA ARG A 800 -3.89 2.55 -9.24
C ARG A 800 -3.48 1.15 -9.65
N ILE A 801 -4.08 0.13 -9.04
CA ILE A 801 -3.80 -1.28 -9.33
C ILE A 801 -5.06 -1.92 -9.93
N ILE A 802 -4.99 -2.35 -11.18
CA ILE A 802 -6.12 -2.91 -11.92
C ILE A 802 -5.72 -4.25 -12.54
N GLU A 803 -6.60 -5.24 -12.50
CA GLU A 803 -6.38 -6.57 -13.08
C GLU A 803 -7.06 -6.69 -14.46
N GLN A 804 -6.31 -7.20 -15.44
CA GLN A 804 -6.74 -7.55 -16.79
C GLN A 804 -6.85 -9.08 -16.88
N GLY A 805 -8.07 -9.59 -16.88
CA GLY A 805 -8.33 -11.04 -16.87
C GLY A 805 -8.14 -11.74 -18.21
N LYS A 806 -7.81 -13.04 -18.14
CA LYS A 806 -7.72 -13.96 -19.29
C LYS A 806 -9.06 -14.64 -19.58
N HIS A 807 -9.62 -14.44 -20.78
CA HIS A 807 -10.89 -15.07 -21.15
C HIS A 807 -10.71 -16.48 -21.71
N HIS A 808 -9.87 -16.62 -22.74
CA HIS A 808 -9.59 -17.87 -23.41
C HIS A 808 -8.44 -18.59 -22.72
N LEU A 809 -8.77 -19.71 -22.09
CA LEU A 809 -7.78 -20.57 -21.47
C LEU A 809 -6.91 -21.27 -22.52
N ALA A 810 -5.61 -21.33 -22.26
CA ALA A 810 -4.68 -22.11 -23.04
C ALA A 810 -4.92 -23.62 -22.83
N HIS A 811 -4.47 -24.45 -23.76
CA HIS A 811 -4.66 -25.90 -23.66
C HIS A 811 -4.02 -26.49 -22.40
N SER A 812 -2.86 -25.98 -21.96
CA SER A 812 -2.21 -26.41 -20.71
C SER A 812 -3.00 -26.08 -19.44
N GLU A 813 -3.96 -25.16 -19.51
CA GLU A 813 -4.81 -24.75 -18.39
C GLU A 813 -6.07 -25.61 -18.27
N GLN A 814 -6.37 -26.41 -19.30
CA GLN A 814 -7.49 -27.33 -19.29
C GLN A 814 -7.19 -28.44 -18.27
N GLY A 815 -7.97 -28.47 -17.19
CA GLY A 815 -7.82 -29.43 -16.10
C GLY A 815 -7.14 -28.88 -14.83
N LEU A 816 -6.60 -27.66 -14.84
CA LEU A 816 -5.91 -27.06 -13.68
C LEU A 816 -6.86 -26.33 -12.69
N ASN A 817 -8.17 -26.62 -12.73
CA ASN A 817 -9.19 -25.89 -11.96
C ASN A 817 -9.10 -24.36 -12.15
N VAL A 818 -8.78 -23.91 -13.37
CA VAL A 818 -8.76 -22.50 -13.79
C VAL A 818 -9.99 -22.21 -14.63
N ARG A 819 -10.63 -21.06 -14.43
CA ARG A 819 -11.80 -20.63 -15.22
C ARG A 819 -11.50 -19.45 -16.15
N PRO A 820 -12.25 -19.31 -17.25
CA PRO A 820 -12.34 -18.06 -18.02
C PRO A 820 -12.67 -16.87 -17.12
N PHE A 821 -11.95 -15.77 -17.28
CA PHE A 821 -12.08 -14.60 -16.42
C PHE A 821 -11.74 -13.31 -17.18
N ARG A 822 -12.76 -12.50 -17.55
CA ARG A 822 -12.53 -11.18 -18.14
C ARG A 822 -13.73 -10.28 -17.92
N ASN A 823 -13.55 -9.25 -17.10
CA ASN A 823 -14.64 -8.32 -16.73
C ASN A 823 -14.72 -7.06 -17.60
N GLY A 824 -13.73 -6.82 -18.44
CA GLY A 824 -13.61 -5.66 -19.31
C GLY A 824 -12.22 -5.61 -19.93
N GLN A 825 -12.03 -4.72 -20.90
CA GLN A 825 -10.74 -4.48 -21.54
C GLN A 825 -10.26 -3.08 -21.16
N TRP A 826 -9.08 -2.99 -20.53
CA TRP A 826 -8.55 -1.71 -20.06
C TRP A 826 -7.66 -1.04 -21.11
N LEU A 827 -7.87 0.27 -21.27
CA LEU A 827 -7.06 1.17 -22.09
C LEU A 827 -6.39 2.19 -21.17
N VAL A 828 -5.08 2.03 -20.93
CA VAL A 828 -4.29 2.90 -20.07
C VAL A 828 -3.70 4.03 -20.90
N GLY A 829 -4.11 5.27 -20.63
CA GLY A 829 -3.66 6.44 -21.38
C GLY A 829 -2.33 7.00 -20.85
N PHE A 830 -1.28 6.96 -21.68
CA PHE A 830 0.01 7.55 -21.38
C PHE A 830 0.04 9.05 -21.71
N PRO A 831 0.23 9.93 -20.71
CA PRO A 831 0.37 11.37 -20.93
C PRO A 831 1.80 11.68 -21.41
N TRP A 832 1.89 12.25 -22.62
CA TRP A 832 3.16 12.53 -23.29
C TRP A 832 3.40 14.02 -23.58
N SER A 833 2.38 14.88 -23.48
CA SER A 833 2.46 16.32 -23.77
C SER A 833 2.19 17.18 -22.52
N PRO A 834 2.75 18.41 -22.41
CA PRO A 834 2.35 19.37 -21.39
C PRO A 834 0.88 19.82 -21.54
N GLU A 835 0.35 19.76 -22.77
CA GLU A 835 -1.03 20.10 -23.11
C GLU A 835 -1.97 18.96 -22.71
N SER A 836 -2.86 19.20 -21.74
CA SER A 836 -3.74 18.18 -21.18
C SER A 836 -4.88 17.75 -22.11
N ASP A 837 -5.18 18.55 -23.13
CA ASP A 837 -6.21 18.32 -24.14
C ASP A 837 -5.72 17.48 -25.33
N LYS A 838 -4.41 17.28 -25.47
CA LYS A 838 -3.84 16.38 -26.48
C LYS A 838 -4.26 14.94 -26.23
N GLU A 839 -4.51 14.23 -27.34
CA GLU A 839 -4.84 12.81 -27.27
C GLU A 839 -3.71 12.01 -26.61
N ARG A 840 -4.07 11.17 -25.64
CA ARG A 840 -3.13 10.29 -24.94
C ARG A 840 -2.76 9.11 -25.83
N LEU A 841 -1.56 8.57 -25.62
CA LEU A 841 -1.16 7.32 -26.24
C LEU A 841 -1.82 6.15 -25.48
N TRP A 842 -2.68 5.38 -26.15
CA TRP A 842 -3.49 4.35 -25.50
C TRP A 842 -2.79 2.98 -25.49
N LEU A 843 -2.49 2.49 -24.29
CA LEU A 843 -1.86 1.19 -24.06
C LEU A 843 -2.91 0.15 -23.66
N THR A 844 -2.83 -1.06 -24.17
CA THR A 844 -3.72 -2.16 -23.79
C THR A 844 -3.00 -3.50 -23.73
N ALA A 845 -3.60 -4.48 -23.08
CA ALA A 845 -3.00 -5.80 -22.93
C ALA A 845 -4.00 -6.95 -22.93
N SER A 846 -3.53 -8.13 -23.29
CA SER A 846 -4.24 -9.40 -23.13
C SER A 846 -3.25 -10.49 -22.71
N VAL A 847 -3.74 -11.55 -22.09
CA VAL A 847 -2.86 -12.59 -21.53
C VAL A 847 -2.72 -13.77 -22.48
N CYS A 848 -1.50 -13.95 -23.01
CA CYS A 848 -1.08 -15.12 -23.78
C CYS A 848 -2.07 -15.52 -24.89
N TYR A 849 -2.76 -16.65 -24.72
CA TYR A 849 -3.69 -17.22 -25.70
C TYR A 849 -4.83 -16.28 -26.11
N ASP A 850 -5.24 -15.33 -25.24
CA ASP A 850 -6.22 -14.31 -25.57
C ASP A 850 -5.83 -13.47 -26.81
N ALA A 851 -4.54 -13.30 -27.07
CA ALA A 851 -4.07 -12.52 -28.20
C ALA A 851 -4.39 -13.15 -29.56
N THR A 852 -4.71 -14.46 -29.57
CA THR A 852 -5.12 -15.17 -30.79
C THR A 852 -6.57 -14.86 -31.19
N ASP A 853 -7.35 -14.21 -30.31
CA ASP A 853 -8.72 -13.81 -30.61
C ASP A 853 -8.76 -12.58 -31.53
N ILE A 854 -8.97 -12.83 -32.83
CA ILE A 854 -9.10 -11.78 -33.84
C ILE A 854 -10.28 -10.84 -33.55
N GLY A 855 -11.32 -11.30 -32.85
CA GLY A 855 -12.44 -10.45 -32.45
C GLY A 855 -12.00 -9.34 -31.48
N LEU A 856 -11.12 -9.67 -30.53
CA LEU A 856 -10.52 -8.68 -29.62
C LEU A 856 -9.63 -7.70 -30.41
N ALA A 857 -8.80 -8.21 -31.33
CA ALA A 857 -7.96 -7.36 -32.18
C ALA A 857 -8.80 -6.43 -33.07
N ALA A 858 -9.94 -6.90 -33.58
CA ALA A 858 -10.87 -6.07 -34.35
C ALA A 858 -11.50 -4.97 -33.49
N ASP A 859 -11.89 -5.29 -32.26
CA ASP A 859 -12.50 -4.32 -31.32
C ASP A 859 -11.50 -3.27 -30.83
N LEU A 860 -10.22 -3.61 -30.72
CA LEU A 860 -9.13 -2.71 -30.33
C LEU A 860 -8.60 -1.83 -31.48
N ARG A 861 -8.84 -2.21 -32.74
CA ARG A 861 -8.37 -1.48 -33.92
C ARG A 861 -8.93 -0.05 -33.93
N GLY A 862 -8.05 0.94 -33.99
CA GLY A 862 -8.42 2.37 -33.93
C GLY A 862 -8.83 2.86 -32.55
N LYS A 863 -8.73 2.02 -31.50
CA LYS A 863 -9.00 2.38 -30.10
C LYS A 863 -7.77 2.28 -29.19
N SER A 864 -6.71 1.59 -29.63
CA SER A 864 -5.41 1.51 -28.96
C SER A 864 -4.24 1.83 -29.91
N ASP A 865 -3.07 2.09 -29.34
CA ASP A 865 -1.82 2.41 -30.05
C ASP A 865 -0.67 1.46 -29.74
N VAL A 866 -0.68 0.85 -28.54
CA VAL A 866 0.29 -0.15 -28.12
C VAL A 866 -0.44 -1.33 -27.50
N TYR A 867 -0.20 -2.52 -28.03
CA TYR A 867 -0.79 -3.76 -27.56
C TYR A 867 0.26 -4.71 -27.01
N VAL A 868 0.15 -5.03 -25.73
CA VAL A 868 1.14 -5.81 -24.98
C VAL A 868 0.59 -7.18 -24.60
N ILE A 869 1.39 -8.22 -24.80
CA ILE A 869 1.00 -9.62 -24.59
C ILE A 869 2.00 -10.27 -23.62
N PRO A 870 1.73 -10.26 -22.30
CA PRO A 870 2.39 -11.15 -21.35
C PRO A 870 2.08 -12.61 -21.70
N ALA A 871 3.11 -13.44 -21.89
CA ALA A 871 2.94 -14.81 -22.34
C ALA A 871 3.84 -15.80 -21.57
N LEU A 872 3.33 -17.01 -21.40
CA LEU A 872 4.09 -18.22 -21.06
C LEU A 872 3.74 -19.27 -22.11
N ASN A 873 4.29 -19.12 -23.32
CA ASN A 873 3.94 -19.96 -24.46
C ASN A 873 5.15 -20.72 -25.02
N LYS A 874 4.89 -21.98 -25.39
CA LYS A 874 5.87 -22.89 -26.03
C LYS A 874 6.00 -22.64 -27.52
N ASP A 875 4.89 -22.32 -28.18
CA ASP A 875 4.83 -22.11 -29.63
C ASP A 875 5.24 -20.68 -30.02
N THR A 876 6.54 -20.41 -29.89
CA THR A 876 7.11 -19.07 -30.14
C THR A 876 6.95 -18.64 -31.59
N THR A 877 6.95 -19.57 -32.55
CA THR A 877 6.87 -19.24 -33.98
C THR A 877 5.48 -18.70 -34.34
N THR A 878 4.42 -19.34 -33.86
CA THR A 878 3.05 -18.87 -34.10
C THR A 878 2.82 -17.51 -33.47
N PHE A 879 3.30 -17.28 -32.24
CA PHE A 879 3.18 -15.98 -31.58
C PHE A 879 3.96 -14.87 -32.28
N ASP A 880 5.15 -15.18 -32.80
CA ASP A 880 5.93 -14.23 -33.60
C ASP A 880 5.22 -13.84 -34.89
N GLN A 881 4.71 -14.82 -35.64
CA GLN A 881 3.92 -14.56 -36.85
C GLN A 881 2.64 -13.78 -36.55
N MET A 882 1.97 -14.10 -35.43
CA MET A 882 0.80 -13.39 -34.96
C MET A 882 1.12 -11.93 -34.62
N ALA A 883 2.18 -11.66 -33.86
CA ALA A 883 2.61 -10.30 -33.53
C ALA A 883 2.96 -9.50 -34.81
N LEU A 884 3.64 -10.14 -35.76
CA LEU A 884 3.94 -9.58 -37.06
C LEU A 884 2.68 -9.33 -37.92
N ALA A 885 1.63 -10.13 -37.80
CA ALA A 885 0.36 -9.87 -38.49
C ALA A 885 -0.42 -8.73 -37.80
N LEU A 886 -0.57 -8.80 -36.48
CA LEU A 886 -1.37 -7.86 -35.69
C LEU A 886 -0.85 -6.44 -35.75
N HIS A 887 0.48 -6.22 -35.70
CA HIS A 887 1.04 -4.87 -35.76
C HIS A 887 0.64 -4.14 -37.05
N TYR A 888 0.52 -4.88 -38.17
CA TYR A 888 0.12 -4.32 -39.46
C TYR A 888 -1.38 -4.16 -39.58
N HIS A 889 -2.17 -5.19 -39.23
CA HIS A 889 -3.64 -5.17 -39.38
C HIS A 889 -4.34 -4.19 -38.42
N MET A 890 -3.84 -4.10 -37.19
CA MET A 890 -4.28 -3.08 -36.23
C MET A 890 -3.58 -1.74 -36.46
N PHE A 891 -2.48 -1.75 -37.23
CA PHE A 891 -1.61 -0.62 -37.54
C PHE A 891 -1.15 0.12 -36.27
N GLN A 892 -0.53 -0.62 -35.36
CA GLN A 892 -0.11 -0.16 -34.03
C GLN A 892 1.12 -0.95 -33.56
N MET A 893 1.73 -0.55 -32.43
CA MET A 893 2.84 -1.32 -31.85
C MET A 893 2.33 -2.59 -31.16
N VAL A 894 2.97 -3.73 -31.37
CA VAL A 894 2.67 -4.99 -30.69
C VAL A 894 3.92 -5.50 -29.99
N ILE A 895 3.80 -5.82 -28.70
CA ILE A 895 4.90 -6.28 -27.84
C ILE A 895 4.52 -7.63 -27.23
N VAL A 896 5.34 -8.66 -27.43
CA VAL A 896 5.22 -9.96 -26.78
C VAL A 896 6.31 -10.09 -25.71
N ALA A 897 5.90 -10.28 -24.46
CA ALA A 897 6.79 -10.56 -23.35
C ALA A 897 6.60 -12.01 -22.91
N ASN A 898 7.40 -12.92 -23.47
CA ASN A 898 7.30 -14.35 -23.20
C ASN A 898 8.27 -14.76 -22.09
N SER A 899 8.02 -15.92 -21.46
CA SER A 899 8.97 -16.50 -20.52
C SER A 899 10.28 -16.88 -21.20
N GLY A 900 11.38 -16.60 -20.50
CA GLY A 900 12.74 -16.96 -20.89
C GLY A 900 13.02 -18.44 -20.90
N LYS A 901 12.15 -19.26 -20.30
CA LYS A 901 12.18 -20.71 -20.48
C LYS A 901 12.03 -21.07 -21.96
N TYR A 902 11.17 -20.36 -22.68
CA TYR A 902 10.89 -20.60 -24.10
C TYR A 902 11.41 -19.47 -25.04
N GLY A 903 11.88 -18.34 -24.52
CA GLY A 903 12.31 -17.21 -25.35
C GLY A 903 11.15 -16.68 -26.21
N GLY A 904 11.44 -16.03 -27.36
CA GLY A 904 10.39 -15.56 -28.27
C GLY A 904 9.67 -14.29 -27.82
N SER A 905 10.27 -13.52 -26.91
CA SER A 905 9.85 -12.13 -26.70
C SER A 905 10.26 -11.29 -27.91
N ASN A 906 9.35 -10.46 -28.41
CA ASN A 906 9.57 -9.62 -29.60
C ASN A 906 8.74 -8.33 -29.52
N ALA A 907 9.09 -7.35 -30.37
CA ALA A 907 8.28 -6.16 -30.56
C ALA A 907 8.32 -5.68 -32.00
N TYR A 908 7.14 -5.32 -32.52
CA TYR A 908 6.94 -4.82 -33.88
C TYR A 908 6.21 -3.48 -33.87
N ILE A 909 6.65 -2.56 -34.73
CA ILE A 909 6.07 -1.22 -34.93
C ILE A 909 5.81 -1.02 -36.45
N PRO A 910 4.75 -0.32 -36.91
CA PRO A 910 4.36 -0.26 -38.34
C PRO A 910 5.28 0.60 -39.24
N TYR A 911 6.60 0.51 -39.07
CA TYR A 911 7.57 1.14 -39.96
C TYR A 911 7.76 0.38 -41.28
N ARG A 912 8.18 1.14 -42.30
CA ARG A 912 8.33 0.69 -43.68
C ARG A 912 9.50 -0.27 -43.86
N LYS A 913 10.68 0.04 -43.29
CA LYS A 913 11.87 -0.79 -43.42
C LYS A 913 11.87 -1.92 -42.39
N ASN A 914 12.31 -3.11 -42.79
CA ASN A 914 12.24 -4.30 -41.93
C ASN A 914 13.09 -4.18 -40.65
N TYR A 915 14.29 -3.62 -40.74
CA TYR A 915 15.19 -3.46 -39.59
C TYR A 915 14.74 -2.37 -38.60
N GLU A 916 13.87 -1.44 -39.04
CA GLU A 916 13.22 -0.44 -38.16
C GLU A 916 11.92 -1.01 -37.56
N ARG A 917 11.23 -1.88 -38.32
CA ARG A 917 9.97 -2.53 -37.91
C ARG A 917 10.14 -3.49 -36.73
N GLN A 918 11.18 -4.33 -36.78
CA GLN A 918 11.48 -5.29 -35.71
C GLN A 918 12.44 -4.64 -34.72
N ILE A 919 11.92 -4.25 -33.55
CA ILE A 919 12.71 -3.50 -32.55
C ILE A 919 13.66 -4.43 -31.81
N PHE A 920 13.16 -5.59 -31.38
CA PHE A 920 13.96 -6.66 -30.82
C PHE A 920 13.28 -8.00 -31.04
N HIS A 921 14.07 -9.07 -30.95
CA HIS A 921 13.58 -10.45 -30.91
C HIS A 921 14.61 -11.30 -30.18
N PHE A 922 14.21 -11.93 -29.08
CA PHE A 922 15.07 -12.85 -28.33
C PHE A 922 14.88 -14.29 -28.80
N HIS A 923 15.96 -14.89 -29.31
CA HIS A 923 16.06 -16.31 -29.63
C HIS A 923 17.01 -17.02 -28.66
N GLY A 924 16.68 -18.25 -28.27
CA GLY A 924 17.47 -19.06 -27.33
C GLY A 924 16.68 -19.43 -26.06
N GLN A 925 16.90 -20.65 -25.56
CA GLN A 925 16.22 -21.22 -24.39
C GLN A 925 17.22 -22.04 -23.57
N PRO A 926 17.22 -21.97 -22.22
CA PRO A 926 16.59 -20.95 -21.38
C PRO A 926 17.46 -19.67 -21.28
N GLN A 927 16.85 -18.48 -21.32
CA GLN A 927 17.58 -17.21 -21.15
C GLN A 927 16.74 -16.12 -20.46
N ALA A 928 17.28 -15.56 -19.37
CA ALA A 928 16.77 -14.33 -18.77
C ALA A 928 17.33 -13.11 -19.53
N ALA A 929 16.48 -12.17 -19.93
CA ALA A 929 16.89 -11.00 -20.71
C ALA A 929 16.04 -9.77 -20.42
N VAL A 930 16.59 -8.58 -20.72
CA VAL A 930 15.86 -7.30 -20.68
C VAL A 930 16.05 -6.61 -22.02
N ALA A 931 14.95 -6.33 -22.71
CA ALA A 931 14.92 -5.46 -23.89
C ALA A 931 14.29 -4.12 -23.54
N PHE A 932 14.57 -3.12 -24.36
CA PHE A 932 13.91 -1.83 -24.27
C PHE A 932 13.29 -1.44 -25.60
N VAL A 933 12.17 -0.76 -25.52
CA VAL A 933 11.39 -0.26 -26.67
C VAL A 933 11.11 1.22 -26.45
N GLU A 934 11.22 2.03 -27.50
CA GLU A 934 11.01 3.47 -27.43
C GLU A 934 10.14 3.96 -28.59
N ILE A 935 9.15 4.80 -28.27
CA ILE A 935 8.43 5.63 -29.24
C ILE A 935 8.92 7.05 -29.03
N SER A 936 9.86 7.48 -29.87
CA SER A 936 10.58 8.76 -29.72
C SER A 936 9.67 9.98 -29.92
N ASP A 937 8.83 9.95 -30.97
CA ASP A 937 7.85 11.00 -31.27
C ASP A 937 6.43 10.42 -31.19
N VAL A 938 5.79 10.64 -30.05
CA VAL A 938 4.42 10.16 -29.79
C VAL A 938 3.40 10.90 -30.66
N SER A 939 3.62 12.18 -30.98
CA SER A 939 2.72 12.96 -31.83
C SER A 939 2.70 12.39 -33.25
N GLU A 940 3.88 12.14 -33.81
CA GLU A 940 4.02 11.54 -35.14
C GLU A 940 3.41 10.13 -35.15
N PHE A 941 3.60 9.35 -34.07
CA PHE A 941 3.05 8.02 -33.94
C PHE A 941 1.52 8.00 -33.86
N LEU A 942 0.88 8.96 -33.19
CA LEU A 942 -0.59 9.07 -33.19
C LEU A 942 -1.11 9.39 -34.60
N ASN A 943 -0.41 10.24 -35.35
CA ASN A 943 -0.77 10.62 -36.73
C ASN A 943 -0.28 9.63 -37.80
N ARG A 944 0.26 8.47 -37.41
CA ARG A 944 0.90 7.49 -38.31
C ARG A 944 0.10 7.10 -39.55
N VAL A 945 -1.24 7.06 -39.47
CA VAL A 945 -2.12 6.71 -40.60
C VAL A 945 -2.10 7.79 -41.67
N GLU A 946 -2.15 9.06 -41.27
CA GLU A 946 -2.14 10.21 -42.16
C GLU A 946 -0.73 10.40 -42.74
N THR A 947 0.29 10.40 -41.88
CA THR A 947 1.71 10.50 -42.30
C THR A 947 2.12 9.40 -43.28
N ALA A 948 1.56 8.19 -43.17
CA ALA A 948 1.82 7.10 -44.10
C ALA A 948 1.19 7.29 -45.49
N LYS A 949 0.16 8.14 -45.62
CA LYS A 949 -0.51 8.48 -46.89
C LYS A 949 0.20 9.63 -47.62
N ASP A 950 0.77 10.58 -46.88
CA ASP A 950 1.33 11.84 -47.38
C ASP A 950 2.77 11.76 -47.92
N VAL A 951 3.20 10.62 -48.48
CA VAL A 951 4.60 10.43 -48.94
C VAL A 951 4.88 11.21 -50.24
N GLU A 952 5.02 12.53 -50.15
CA GLU A 952 5.91 13.29 -51.04
C GLU A 952 7.35 13.09 -50.57
N VAL A 953 8.25 12.84 -51.52
CA VAL A 953 9.66 12.47 -51.29
C VAL A 953 10.40 13.62 -50.60
N SER A 954 10.61 13.55 -49.28
CA SER A 954 11.46 14.52 -48.59
C SER A 954 12.94 14.25 -48.94
N THR A 955 13.58 15.25 -49.54
CA THR A 955 14.96 15.22 -50.04
C THR A 955 15.99 15.75 -49.03
N THR A 956 15.67 15.80 -47.73
CA THR A 956 16.54 16.41 -46.71
C THR A 956 17.05 15.38 -45.71
N GLY A 957 18.22 14.80 -46.00
CA GLY A 957 19.38 14.60 -45.10
C GLY A 957 19.29 13.86 -43.76
N GLU A 958 18.16 13.81 -43.06
CA GLU A 958 18.02 13.14 -41.75
C GLU A 958 16.95 12.06 -41.81
N SER A 959 17.37 10.80 -41.65
CA SER A 959 16.54 9.63 -41.88
C SER A 959 15.57 9.36 -40.73
N LYS A 960 14.47 10.11 -40.63
CA LYS A 960 13.35 9.70 -39.77
C LYS A 960 12.71 8.41 -40.31
N PRO A 961 12.36 7.43 -39.45
CA PRO A 961 11.76 6.17 -39.88
C PRO A 961 10.38 6.44 -40.48
N GLN A 962 10.16 6.01 -41.73
CA GLN A 962 8.89 6.21 -42.43
C GLN A 962 7.90 5.08 -42.10
N PHE A 963 6.62 5.41 -41.94
CA PHE A 963 5.56 4.42 -41.74
C PHE A 963 5.24 3.64 -43.02
N LYS A 964 4.78 2.39 -42.84
CA LYS A 964 4.26 1.57 -43.94
C LYS A 964 2.87 2.07 -44.34
N PHE A 965 2.50 1.95 -45.62
CA PHE A 965 1.13 2.27 -46.05
C PHE A 965 0.09 1.47 -45.24
N PRO A 966 -1.00 2.08 -44.75
CA PRO A 966 -1.95 1.43 -43.84
C PRO A 966 -2.74 0.31 -44.53
N PRO A 967 -3.21 -0.70 -43.78
CA PRO A 967 -4.02 -1.79 -44.33
C PRO A 967 -5.41 -1.31 -44.78
N ALA A 968 -6.03 -2.08 -45.67
CA ALA A 968 -7.42 -1.85 -46.11
C ALA A 968 -8.37 -1.78 -44.89
N GLY A 969 -9.23 -0.76 -44.86
CA GLY A 969 -10.15 -0.46 -43.75
C GLY A 969 -9.64 0.54 -42.70
N LEU A 970 -8.38 1.00 -42.78
CA LEU A 970 -7.90 2.22 -42.12
C LEU A 970 -7.62 3.36 -43.13
N CYS A 971 -7.85 3.09 -44.41
CA CYS A 971 -7.70 4.04 -45.50
C CYS A 971 -8.90 4.97 -45.60
#